data_AF-A0A1E7H0J1-F1
#
_entry.id   AF-A0A1E7H0J1-F1
#
_cell.length_a   1.000
_cell.length_b   1.000
_cell.length_c   1.000
_cell.angle_alpha   90.00
_cell.angle_beta   90.00
_cell.angle_gamma   90.00
#
_symmetry.space_group_name_H-M   'P 1'
#
loop_
_entity.id
_entity.type
_entity.pdbx_description
1 polymer ?
#
loop_
_entity_poly.entity_id
_entity_poly.type
_entity_poly.pdbx_seq_one_letter_code
_entity_poly.pdbx_strand_id
1 'polypeptide(L)'
;MKLKQRSYNITFLLIFFILFAIFWSPAPTFSYPVTFTDSDGNKITIEKRPSRVVSLVPSITEIIFEIGAGDAVKAVTYHDTYSPEAATKEIVGGFFSPSLKAIEKIEPDVIFVSRLHKRIRAKFGYGRCRLINLEANSISDIYANINLLGRIFNREKDAARVIDEIKNELLVIASKVAWIPQPERKRVIRLMGRDQVMIPGDDSFQNEYIRLAGGIPPKLNKKGNIVIVTKEEWMRFNPQIIYGCGGDRETAKKFFDRPGWRDVEAVRNDKIFFFPCDLTCRASTRAGYFVSWLSARIYEDKFSKKEEQVLKDRVFRFRRLDLDLDYIKDVRISCSTIHDFSNKTLIIDFTKPLSLVSTLEGERRGIESVGNHYSSPPCWGIGHKLGLEEIRKRVYEVIGKSEDTASFLFTGADMDNLAIKKERFREMEVYALVTAGVKSNAVRMSADEGRFYEPGTINIIILPNMKLSPRAMTRAIISATEAKTAALQDLDIRSSYTPRIHQATGTGTDNIIVVEGDGIPVDNSGGHTKMGELIARAVYEAVQEAVYRQNGIVAQRNIFQRLKDRKVSFFDLITLMQVEDKGDRKRLLGTLEDVLLQPRYASFVESSFAISNDYERGLIADLSSHELSCKKVAEEIAGKEIANLKEVTETEDMPLVLRMTVNALLNGIYYRIK
;
A
#
# COMPACT_ATOMS: atom_id res chain seq x y z
N MET A 1 -58.30 50.84 22.52
CA MET A 1 -56.92 51.23 22.94
C MET A 1 -56.18 50.08 23.65
N LYS A 2 -56.16 48.87 23.06
CA LYS A 2 -55.43 47.69 23.55
C LYS A 2 -55.14 46.80 22.34
N LEU A 3 -53.95 46.88 21.75
CA LEU A 3 -53.44 45.89 20.77
C LEU A 3 -51.98 46.13 20.34
N LYS A 4 -51.34 47.25 20.71
CA LYS A 4 -49.95 47.56 20.29
C LYS A 4 -48.83 47.14 21.26
N GLN A 5 -49.11 46.42 22.34
CA GLN A 5 -48.13 46.16 23.40
C GLN A 5 -47.61 44.71 23.50
N ARG A 6 -48.07 43.78 22.63
CA ARG A 6 -47.67 42.36 22.68
C ARG A 6 -46.54 41.97 21.72
N SER A 7 -46.22 42.78 20.71
CA SER A 7 -45.23 42.41 19.68
C SER A 7 -43.79 42.73 20.06
N TYR A 8 -43.54 43.61 21.04
CA TYR A 8 -42.17 43.98 21.45
C TYR A 8 -41.51 42.92 22.36
N ASN A 9 -42.27 42.10 23.09
CA ASN A 9 -41.70 41.12 24.01
C ASN A 9 -41.20 39.84 23.30
N ILE A 10 -41.76 39.47 22.15
CA ILE A 10 -41.36 38.24 21.43
C ILE A 10 -40.06 38.47 20.66
N THR A 11 -39.90 39.65 20.03
CA THR A 11 -38.67 40.00 19.32
C THR A 11 -37.50 40.18 20.29
N PHE A 12 -37.74 40.73 21.48
CA PHE A 12 -36.70 40.86 22.51
C PHE A 12 -36.30 39.50 23.10
N LEU A 13 -37.26 38.57 23.32
CA LEU A 13 -36.95 37.20 23.76
C LEU A 13 -36.18 36.39 22.71
N LEU A 14 -36.50 36.54 21.42
CA LEU A 14 -35.78 35.84 20.33
C LEU A 14 -34.37 36.39 20.15
N ILE A 15 -34.16 37.71 20.26
CA ILE A 15 -32.82 38.31 20.20
C ILE A 15 -32.00 37.89 21.43
N PHE A 16 -32.62 37.79 22.62
CA PHE A 16 -31.95 37.29 23.82
C PHE A 16 -31.57 35.81 23.69
N PHE A 17 -32.42 34.96 23.10
CA PHE A 17 -32.12 33.54 22.86
C PHE A 17 -31.04 33.32 21.78
N ILE A 18 -31.03 34.13 20.73
CA ILE A 18 -30.00 34.09 19.68
C ILE A 18 -28.66 34.60 20.25
N LEU A 19 -28.67 35.66 21.07
CA LEU A 19 -27.46 36.11 21.78
C LEU A 19 -26.98 35.10 22.82
N PHE A 20 -27.86 34.41 23.55
CA PHE A 20 -27.48 33.35 24.49
C PHE A 20 -26.91 32.12 23.77
N ALA A 21 -27.46 31.75 22.60
CA ALA A 21 -26.96 30.64 21.79
C ALA A 21 -25.60 30.93 21.13
N ILE A 22 -25.31 32.20 20.83
CA ILE A 22 -24.00 32.64 20.29
C ILE A 22 -22.93 32.67 21.39
N PHE A 23 -23.29 32.90 22.66
CA PHE A 23 -22.35 32.89 23.80
C PHE A 23 -22.17 31.52 24.48
N TRP A 24 -22.95 30.50 24.11
CA TRP A 24 -22.86 29.13 24.63
C TRP A 24 -22.59 28.08 23.54
N SER A 25 -21.90 28.46 22.47
CA SER A 25 -21.10 27.47 21.74
C SER A 25 -19.92 27.11 22.65
N PRO A 26 -19.74 25.85 23.09
CA PRO A 26 -18.53 25.48 23.80
C PRO A 26 -17.36 25.82 22.89
N ALA A 27 -16.57 26.83 23.28
CA ALA A 27 -15.30 27.09 22.62
C ALA A 27 -14.56 25.75 22.58
N PRO A 28 -13.98 25.34 21.44
CA PRO A 28 -13.24 24.09 21.38
C PRO A 28 -12.19 24.16 22.49
N THR A 29 -12.33 23.30 23.50
CA THR A 29 -11.33 23.17 24.57
C THR A 29 -10.05 22.71 23.90
N PHE A 30 -9.14 23.65 23.66
CA PHE A 30 -7.82 23.35 23.12
C PHE A 30 -7.04 22.53 24.16
N SER A 31 -6.68 21.28 23.82
CA SER A 31 -6.02 20.33 24.75
C SER A 31 -4.51 20.57 24.93
N TYR A 32 -4.04 21.80 24.68
CA TYR A 32 -2.64 22.18 24.88
C TYR A 32 -2.46 22.95 26.20
N PRO A 33 -1.32 22.80 26.88
CA PRO A 33 -0.13 22.04 26.48
C PRO A 33 -0.29 20.51 26.67
N VAL A 34 0.31 19.73 25.76
CA VAL A 34 0.42 18.27 25.88
C VAL A 34 1.80 17.93 26.44
N THR A 35 1.85 17.38 27.66
CA THR A 35 3.10 16.93 28.30
C THR A 35 3.14 15.41 28.39
N PHE A 36 4.27 14.81 28.04
CA PHE A 36 4.50 13.37 28.08
C PHE A 36 6.00 13.05 28.23
N THR A 37 6.31 11.77 28.46
CA THR A 37 7.69 11.26 28.46
C THR A 37 7.88 10.38 27.23
N ASP A 38 8.94 10.63 26.46
CA ASP A 38 9.25 9.84 25.26
C ASP A 38 10.02 8.55 25.59
N SER A 39 10.31 7.71 24.59
CA SER A 39 11.02 6.44 24.77
C SER A 39 12.51 6.58 25.15
N ASP A 40 13.06 7.80 25.14
CA ASP A 40 14.40 8.11 25.64
C ASP A 40 14.36 8.64 27.09
N GLY A 41 13.17 8.75 27.70
CA GLY A 41 12.98 9.25 29.06
C GLY A 41 12.90 10.78 29.15
N ASN A 42 12.83 11.49 28.03
CA ASN A 42 12.76 12.95 28.01
C ASN A 42 11.34 13.43 28.30
N LYS A 43 11.19 14.38 29.22
CA LYS A 43 9.91 15.08 29.42
C LYS A 43 9.74 16.14 28.34
N ILE A 44 8.74 15.96 27.48
CA ILE A 44 8.45 16.84 26.35
C ILE A 44 7.12 17.54 26.58
N THR A 45 7.08 18.84 26.31
CA THR A 45 5.85 19.65 26.30
C THR A 45 5.64 20.26 24.92
N ILE A 46 4.46 20.03 24.36
CA ILE A 46 3.99 20.58 23.09
C ILE A 46 2.94 21.64 23.41
N GLU A 47 3.26 22.91 23.13
CA GLU A 47 2.44 24.08 23.48
C GLU A 47 1.28 24.33 22.52
N LYS A 48 1.36 23.81 21.30
CA LYS A 48 0.34 23.95 20.25
C LYS A 48 0.46 22.81 19.24
N ARG A 49 -0.58 22.60 18.44
CA ARG A 49 -0.59 21.60 17.36
C ARG A 49 0.62 21.80 16.44
N PRO A 50 1.50 20.79 16.27
CA PRO A 50 2.61 20.88 15.33
C PRO A 50 2.11 21.11 13.90
N SER A 51 2.83 21.93 13.12
CA SER A 51 2.45 22.25 11.74
C SER A 51 3.56 22.05 10.71
N ARG A 52 4.80 21.80 11.15
CA ARG A 52 5.98 21.55 10.29
C ARG A 52 6.70 20.29 10.75
N VAL A 53 6.02 19.16 10.62
CA VAL A 53 6.52 17.86 11.08
C VAL A 53 7.41 17.22 10.01
N VAL A 54 8.58 16.77 10.43
CA VAL A 54 9.40 15.81 9.68
C VAL A 54 9.31 14.46 10.38
N SER A 55 8.82 13.44 9.69
CA SER A 55 8.78 12.08 10.24
C SER A 55 9.90 11.24 9.62
N LEU A 56 10.85 10.81 10.44
CA LEU A 56 11.91 9.90 10.02
C LEU A 56 11.60 8.43 10.37
N VAL A 57 10.42 8.14 10.91
CA VAL A 57 10.04 6.82 11.43
C VAL A 57 8.73 6.36 10.79
N PRO A 58 8.76 5.38 9.87
CA PRO A 58 7.58 5.04 9.09
C PRO A 58 6.35 4.56 9.84
N SER A 59 6.51 3.90 10.99
CA SER A 59 5.38 3.54 11.85
C SER A 59 4.67 4.78 12.41
N ILE A 60 5.44 5.82 12.76
CA ILE A 60 4.87 7.08 13.26
C ILE A 60 4.21 7.87 12.14
N THR A 61 4.82 7.91 10.96
CA THR A 61 4.20 8.51 9.77
C THR A 61 2.84 7.89 9.48
N GLU A 62 2.76 6.56 9.48
CA GLU A 62 1.51 5.81 9.27
C GLU A 62 0.44 6.20 10.28
N ILE A 63 0.76 6.24 11.57
CA ILE A 63 -0.21 6.67 12.60
C ILE A 63 -0.70 8.11 12.34
N ILE A 64 0.19 9.05 12.02
CA ILE A 64 -0.19 10.46 11.80
C ILE A 64 -1.16 10.62 10.62
N PHE A 65 -0.96 9.87 9.54
CA PHE A 65 -1.88 9.88 8.40
C PHE A 65 -3.23 9.23 8.75
N GLU A 66 -3.22 8.06 9.40
CA GLU A 66 -4.44 7.32 9.76
C GLU A 66 -5.36 8.08 10.73
N ILE A 67 -4.79 8.87 11.64
CA ILE A 67 -5.58 9.74 12.54
C ILE A 67 -6.01 11.07 11.88
N GLY A 68 -5.76 11.26 10.58
CA GLY A 68 -6.17 12.45 9.85
C GLY A 68 -5.36 13.71 10.20
N ALA A 69 -4.07 13.56 10.51
CA ALA A 69 -3.13 14.65 10.82
C ALA A 69 -1.98 14.79 9.79
N GLY A 70 -2.12 14.16 8.62
CA GLY A 70 -1.13 14.20 7.53
C GLY A 70 -0.86 15.59 6.94
N ASP A 71 -1.69 16.59 7.21
CA ASP A 71 -1.51 17.99 6.84
C ASP A 71 -0.29 18.63 7.54
N ALA A 72 0.00 18.19 8.77
CA ALA A 72 1.14 18.66 9.57
C ALA A 72 2.48 18.11 9.04
N VAL A 73 2.48 16.96 8.36
CA VAL A 73 3.68 16.33 7.82
C VAL A 73 4.13 17.03 6.54
N LYS A 74 5.35 17.56 6.54
CA LYS A 74 5.97 18.25 5.41
C LYS A 74 7.02 17.40 4.71
N ALA A 75 7.73 16.56 5.45
CA ALA A 75 8.69 15.65 4.86
C ALA A 75 8.72 14.28 5.56
N VAL A 76 9.07 13.28 4.77
CA VAL A 76 9.09 11.86 5.14
C VAL A 76 10.34 11.19 4.57
N THR A 77 10.59 9.95 5.00
CA THR A 77 11.61 9.12 4.36
C THR A 77 11.07 8.50 3.08
N TYR A 78 11.93 8.07 2.16
CA TYR A 78 11.45 7.33 0.99
C TYR A 78 10.85 5.95 1.31
N HIS A 79 10.87 5.51 2.59
CA HIS A 79 10.23 4.28 3.03
C HIS A 79 8.75 4.46 3.39
N ASP A 80 8.27 5.69 3.47
CA ASP A 80 6.89 6.04 3.80
C ASP A 80 5.98 5.83 2.57
N THR A 81 5.71 4.56 2.24
CA THR A 81 5.02 4.16 1.00
C THR A 81 3.64 3.52 1.21
N TYR A 82 3.10 3.60 2.43
CA TYR A 82 1.79 3.03 2.75
C TYR A 82 0.67 4.03 2.46
N SER A 83 0.63 5.15 3.22
CA SER A 83 -0.37 6.20 3.03
C SER A 83 -0.16 6.90 1.67
N PRO A 84 -1.18 6.94 0.78
CA PRO A 84 -1.07 7.58 -0.53
C PRO A 84 -0.59 9.04 -0.47
N GLU A 85 -0.98 9.77 0.56
CA GLU A 85 -0.64 11.18 0.77
C GLU A 85 0.86 11.39 0.99
N ALA A 86 1.59 10.38 1.47
CA ALA A 86 3.04 10.42 1.63
C ALA A 86 3.76 10.57 0.29
N ALA A 87 3.16 10.12 -0.82
CA ALA A 87 3.73 10.23 -2.17
C ALA A 87 3.94 11.69 -2.63
N THR A 88 3.24 12.64 -2.00
CA THR A 88 3.30 14.07 -2.32
C THR A 88 4.20 14.88 -1.40
N LYS A 89 4.81 14.25 -0.39
CA LYS A 89 5.63 14.92 0.64
C LYS A 89 7.10 15.02 0.19
N GLU A 90 7.82 16.01 0.72
CA GLU A 90 9.26 16.14 0.45
C GLU A 90 10.01 14.95 1.03
N ILE A 91 10.95 14.39 0.26
CA ILE A 91 11.76 13.24 0.69
C ILE A 91 13.06 13.75 1.31
N VAL A 92 13.32 13.36 2.56
CA VAL A 92 14.51 13.78 3.32
C VAL A 92 15.56 12.66 3.46
N GLY A 93 15.56 11.71 2.54
CA GLY A 93 16.48 10.56 2.51
C GLY A 93 15.88 9.30 3.14
N GLY A 94 16.75 8.36 3.51
CA GLY A 94 16.35 7.07 4.07
C GLY A 94 16.18 7.09 5.59
N PHE A 95 15.59 6.00 6.11
CA PHE A 95 15.46 5.80 7.55
C PHE A 95 16.84 5.69 8.23
N PHE A 96 17.81 5.02 7.59
CA PHE A 96 19.15 4.83 8.18
C PHE A 96 20.09 6.02 7.97
N SER A 97 19.88 6.79 6.91
CA SER A 97 20.74 7.90 6.49
C SER A 97 19.92 9.14 6.09
N PRO A 98 19.13 9.71 7.01
CA PRO A 98 18.36 10.93 6.72
C PRO A 98 19.29 12.13 6.45
N SER A 99 18.93 12.95 5.48
CA SER A 99 19.74 14.08 5.01
C SER A 99 19.52 15.32 5.86
N LEU A 100 20.57 15.75 6.58
CA LEU A 100 20.53 16.96 7.42
C LEU A 100 20.12 18.20 6.64
N LYS A 101 20.72 18.41 5.45
CA LYS A 101 20.47 19.58 4.60
C LYS A 101 19.01 19.64 4.13
N ALA A 102 18.45 18.49 3.74
CA ALA A 102 17.05 18.40 3.34
C ALA A 102 16.12 18.73 4.51
N ILE A 103 16.40 18.22 5.71
CA ILE A 103 15.59 18.47 6.91
C ILE A 103 15.67 19.95 7.34
N GLU A 104 16.85 20.56 7.30
CA GLU A 104 17.03 21.98 7.66
C GLU A 104 16.16 22.90 6.79
N LYS A 105 16.05 22.62 5.49
CA LYS A 105 15.21 23.37 4.55
C LYS A 105 13.72 23.35 4.92
N ILE A 106 13.26 22.30 5.61
CA ILE A 106 11.89 22.18 6.10
C ILE A 106 11.63 23.06 7.33
N GLU A 107 12.67 23.54 8.03
CA GLU A 107 12.60 24.27 9.30
C GLU A 107 11.55 23.66 10.26
N PRO A 108 11.73 22.40 10.70
CA PRO A 108 10.70 21.69 11.45
C PRO A 108 10.49 22.24 12.85
N ASP A 109 9.25 22.16 13.33
CA ASP A 109 8.90 22.37 14.74
C ASP A 109 8.98 21.06 15.55
N VAL A 110 8.72 19.92 14.89
CA VAL A 110 8.84 18.57 15.45
C VAL A 110 9.54 17.65 14.46
N ILE A 111 10.48 16.84 14.95
CA ILE A 111 11.04 15.70 14.21
C ILE A 111 10.79 14.42 15.03
N PHE A 112 10.11 13.46 14.41
CA PHE A 112 10.03 12.10 14.95
C PHE A 112 11.29 11.33 14.54
N VAL A 113 12.02 10.83 15.53
CA VAL A 113 13.35 10.22 15.37
C VAL A 113 13.41 8.84 16.00
N SER A 114 14.38 8.04 15.59
CA SER A 114 14.78 6.80 16.26
C SER A 114 16.14 6.98 16.97
N ARG A 115 16.53 6.02 17.81
CA ARG A 115 17.88 6.01 18.44
C ARG A 115 19.03 5.93 17.43
N LEU A 116 18.75 5.52 16.19
CA LEU A 116 19.77 5.41 15.12
C LEU A 116 20.14 6.78 14.51
N HIS A 117 19.29 7.80 14.67
CA HIS A 117 19.44 9.11 14.03
C HIS A 117 20.41 10.05 14.77
N LYS A 118 21.59 9.56 15.16
CA LYS A 118 22.57 10.29 15.99
C LYS A 118 22.93 11.68 15.44
N ARG A 119 23.14 11.79 14.11
CA ARG A 119 23.49 13.06 13.45
C ARG A 119 22.37 14.09 13.52
N ILE A 120 21.12 13.67 13.29
CA ILE A 120 19.94 14.54 13.40
C ILE A 120 19.79 15.02 14.84
N ARG A 121 19.91 14.11 15.80
CA ARG A 121 19.82 14.43 17.23
C ARG A 121 20.86 15.44 17.68
N ALA A 122 22.12 15.26 17.28
CA ALA A 122 23.20 16.20 17.61
C ALA A 122 22.93 17.61 17.06
N LYS A 123 22.35 17.71 15.86
CA LYS A 123 22.09 19.00 15.20
C LYS A 123 20.86 19.72 15.76
N PHE A 124 19.76 19.02 15.99
CA PHE A 124 18.47 19.61 16.35
C PHE A 124 18.16 19.57 17.86
N GLY A 125 18.91 18.80 18.65
CA GLY A 125 18.61 18.54 20.06
C GLY A 125 18.68 19.74 21.01
N TYR A 126 19.39 20.81 20.63
CA TYR A 126 19.51 22.04 21.40
C TYR A 126 18.70 23.21 20.81
N GLY A 127 17.95 22.96 19.74
CA GLY A 127 17.21 23.98 19.00
C GLY A 127 15.77 24.17 19.50
N ARG A 128 15.03 25.02 18.77
CA ARG A 128 13.59 25.21 18.96
C ARG A 128 12.74 24.02 18.49
N CYS A 129 13.33 23.15 17.67
CA CYS A 129 12.69 21.93 17.17
C CYS A 129 12.64 20.87 18.27
N ARG A 130 11.46 20.27 18.51
CA ARG A 130 11.31 19.16 19.44
C ARG A 130 11.65 17.84 18.75
N LEU A 131 12.53 17.05 19.36
CA LEU A 131 12.81 15.68 18.93
C LEU A 131 11.99 14.72 19.77
N ILE A 132 11.26 13.81 19.13
CA ILE A 132 10.40 12.85 19.81
C ILE A 132 10.77 11.44 19.35
N ASN A 133 11.16 10.57 20.29
CA ASN A 133 11.34 9.14 20.03
C ASN A 133 10.18 8.34 20.60
N LEU A 134 9.48 7.59 19.75
CA LEU A 134 8.36 6.73 20.12
C LEU A 134 8.63 5.31 19.58
N GLU A 135 9.18 4.45 20.44
CA GLU A 135 9.39 3.04 20.13
C GLU A 135 8.12 2.24 20.43
N ALA A 136 7.94 1.11 19.73
CA ALA A 136 6.88 0.16 20.01
C ALA A 136 7.44 -1.26 19.92
N ASN A 137 7.43 -1.97 21.05
CA ASN A 137 7.88 -3.36 21.17
C ASN A 137 6.73 -4.30 21.54
N SER A 138 5.53 -3.77 21.72
CA SER A 138 4.31 -4.52 22.00
C SER A 138 3.06 -3.87 21.39
N ILE A 139 1.95 -4.63 21.33
CA ILE A 139 0.62 -4.09 21.01
C ILE A 139 0.22 -2.94 21.96
N SER A 140 0.57 -3.03 23.24
CA SER A 140 0.26 -1.97 24.20
C SER A 140 0.99 -0.67 23.86
N ASP A 141 2.24 -0.76 23.39
CA ASP A 141 3.00 0.41 22.96
C ASP A 141 2.40 1.04 21.70
N ILE A 142 1.87 0.22 20.78
CA ILE A 142 1.13 0.70 19.61
C ILE A 142 -0.06 1.55 20.05
N TYR A 143 -0.88 1.06 20.98
CA TYR A 143 -2.01 1.83 21.51
C TYR A 143 -1.57 3.11 22.22
N ALA A 144 -0.49 3.05 23.00
CA ALA A 144 0.06 4.21 23.68
C ALA A 144 0.52 5.29 22.67
N ASN A 145 1.23 4.87 21.62
CA ASN A 145 1.70 5.77 20.57
C ASN A 145 0.55 6.38 19.76
N ILE A 146 -0.47 5.60 19.41
CA ILE A 146 -1.67 6.11 18.71
C ILE A 146 -2.41 7.13 19.57
N ASN A 147 -2.66 6.83 20.85
CA ASN A 147 -3.31 7.76 21.77
C ASN A 147 -2.50 9.05 21.97
N LEU A 148 -1.18 8.93 22.14
CA LEU A 148 -0.31 10.08 22.32
C LEU A 148 -0.29 10.97 21.08
N LEU A 149 -0.19 10.38 19.89
CA LEU A 149 -0.24 11.14 18.63
C LEU A 149 -1.62 11.77 18.43
N GLY A 150 -2.71 11.09 18.81
CA GLY A 150 -4.05 11.66 18.90
C GLY A 150 -4.07 12.95 19.72
N ARG A 151 -3.47 12.95 20.92
CA ARG A 151 -3.36 14.15 21.76
C ARG A 151 -2.46 15.22 21.14
N ILE A 152 -1.27 14.85 20.64
CA ILE A 152 -0.31 15.79 20.03
C ILE A 152 -0.92 16.54 18.83
N PHE A 153 -1.82 15.89 18.08
CA PHE A 153 -2.42 16.45 16.88
C PHE A 153 -3.89 16.88 17.04
N ASN A 154 -4.47 16.79 18.24
CA ASN A 154 -5.89 17.07 18.51
C ASN A 154 -6.82 16.22 17.61
N ARG A 155 -6.62 14.90 17.69
CA ARG A 155 -7.24 13.80 16.93
C ARG A 155 -7.55 12.60 17.83
N GLU A 156 -7.88 12.84 19.09
CA GLU A 156 -8.12 11.80 20.10
C GLU A 156 -9.29 10.87 19.71
N LYS A 157 -10.34 11.41 19.07
CA LYS A 157 -11.47 10.61 18.58
C LYS A 157 -11.04 9.66 17.46
N ASP A 158 -10.24 10.15 16.51
CA ASP A 158 -9.72 9.34 15.41
C ASP A 158 -8.74 8.28 15.91
N ALA A 159 -7.86 8.63 16.85
CA ALA A 159 -6.97 7.71 17.54
C ALA A 159 -7.72 6.59 18.27
N ALA A 160 -8.79 6.94 19.01
CA ALA A 160 -9.64 5.95 19.69
C ALA A 160 -10.30 4.99 18.69
N ARG A 161 -10.84 5.51 17.58
CA ARG A 161 -11.43 4.69 16.51
C ARG A 161 -10.42 3.68 15.96
N VAL A 162 -9.20 4.13 15.63
CA VAL A 162 -8.13 3.25 15.10
C VAL A 162 -7.76 2.16 16.12
N ILE A 163 -7.66 2.50 17.41
CA ILE A 163 -7.37 1.52 18.45
C ILE A 163 -8.49 0.48 18.59
N ASP A 164 -9.74 0.92 18.53
CA ASP A 164 -10.90 0.02 18.63
C ASP A 164 -10.99 -0.92 17.42
N GLU A 165 -10.64 -0.46 16.22
CA GLU A 165 -10.50 -1.30 15.02
C GLU A 165 -9.47 -2.42 15.25
N ILE A 166 -8.26 -2.09 15.71
CA ILE A 166 -7.22 -3.09 16.01
C ILE A 166 -7.68 -4.10 17.07
N LYS A 167 -8.30 -3.61 18.15
CA LYS A 167 -8.80 -4.47 19.24
C LYS A 167 -9.87 -5.43 18.75
N ASN A 168 -10.81 -4.97 17.92
CA ASN A 168 -11.89 -5.80 17.38
C ASN A 168 -11.34 -6.91 16.48
N GLU A 169 -10.37 -6.59 15.61
CA GLU A 169 -9.68 -7.60 14.78
C GLU A 169 -8.99 -8.67 15.65
N LEU A 170 -8.23 -8.23 16.66
CA LEU A 170 -7.54 -9.15 17.58
C LEU A 170 -8.52 -10.00 18.42
N LEU A 171 -9.67 -9.45 18.81
CA LEU A 171 -10.70 -10.19 19.55
C LEU A 171 -11.26 -11.35 18.73
N VAL A 172 -11.58 -11.10 17.46
CA VAL A 172 -12.07 -12.15 16.55
C VAL A 172 -11.04 -13.27 16.42
N ILE A 173 -9.77 -12.92 16.22
CA ILE A 173 -8.70 -13.92 16.13
C ILE A 173 -8.53 -14.68 17.44
N ALA A 174 -8.55 -13.99 18.59
CA ALA A 174 -8.48 -14.62 19.90
C ALA A 174 -9.60 -15.67 20.08
N SER A 175 -10.84 -15.34 19.66
CA SER A 175 -11.95 -16.30 19.66
C SER A 175 -11.72 -17.48 18.71
N LYS A 176 -11.17 -17.25 17.50
CA LYS A 176 -10.91 -18.34 16.54
C LYS A 176 -9.81 -19.29 17.01
N VAL A 177 -8.77 -18.78 17.67
CA VAL A 177 -7.64 -19.61 18.11
C VAL A 177 -7.83 -20.23 19.50
N ALA A 178 -8.83 -19.79 20.27
CA ALA A 178 -9.11 -20.30 21.62
C ALA A 178 -9.41 -21.80 21.65
N TRP A 179 -10.15 -22.30 20.65
CA TRP A 179 -10.55 -23.71 20.56
C TRP A 179 -9.48 -24.62 19.97
N ILE A 180 -8.37 -24.06 19.45
CA ILE A 180 -7.30 -24.84 18.83
C ILE A 180 -6.46 -25.50 19.93
N PRO A 181 -6.45 -26.84 20.02
CA PRO A 181 -5.68 -27.55 21.04
C PRO A 181 -4.18 -27.24 20.94
N GLN A 182 -3.48 -27.23 22.08
CA GLN A 182 -2.04 -26.97 22.12
C GLN A 182 -1.22 -27.85 21.16
N PRO A 183 -1.48 -29.18 21.01
CA PRO A 183 -0.76 -30.02 20.06
C PRO A 183 -0.94 -29.64 18.58
N GLU A 184 -2.03 -28.94 18.25
CA GLU A 184 -2.34 -28.51 16.89
C GLU A 184 -1.76 -27.13 16.56
N ARG A 185 -1.25 -26.39 17.56
CA ARG A 185 -0.64 -25.08 17.34
C ARG A 185 0.69 -25.21 16.60
N LYS A 186 0.86 -24.37 15.58
CA LYS A 186 2.00 -24.44 14.67
C LYS A 186 3.19 -23.69 15.23
N ARG A 187 4.38 -24.26 15.07
CA ARG A 187 5.65 -23.57 15.33
C ARG A 187 5.95 -22.60 14.17
N VAL A 188 6.02 -21.30 14.47
CA VAL A 188 6.15 -20.25 13.45
C VAL A 188 7.41 -19.43 13.70
N ILE A 189 8.15 -19.14 12.64
CA ILE A 189 9.30 -18.22 12.68
C ILE A 189 9.07 -17.03 11.75
N ARG A 190 9.45 -15.85 12.23
CA ARG A 190 9.70 -14.68 11.37
C ARG A 190 11.16 -14.67 10.91
N LEU A 191 11.37 -14.79 9.60
CA LEU A 191 12.67 -14.58 8.98
C LEU A 191 12.97 -13.08 8.88
N MET A 192 14.20 -12.69 9.24
CA MET A 192 14.75 -11.34 9.07
C MET A 192 16.18 -11.43 8.53
N GLY A 193 16.46 -12.44 7.72
CA GLY A 193 17.81 -12.77 7.32
C GLY A 193 18.39 -11.84 6.25
N ARG A 194 19.71 -11.91 6.13
CA ARG A 194 20.53 -11.22 5.14
C ARG A 194 21.66 -12.15 4.72
N ASP A 195 22.86 -11.92 5.25
CA ASP A 195 24.01 -12.81 5.07
C ASP A 195 24.01 -14.03 5.99
N GLN A 196 23.05 -14.10 6.91
CA GLN A 196 22.82 -15.19 7.84
C GLN A 196 21.30 -15.31 8.10
N VAL A 197 20.88 -16.47 8.62
CA VAL A 197 19.51 -16.67 9.12
C VAL A 197 19.38 -15.95 10.45
N MET A 198 18.48 -14.97 10.48
CA MET A 198 18.21 -14.14 11.65
C MET A 198 16.70 -14.07 11.88
N ILE A 199 16.33 -13.91 13.15
CA ILE A 199 14.93 -13.81 13.61
C ILE A 199 14.81 -12.66 14.61
N PRO A 200 13.60 -12.18 14.94
CA PRO A 200 13.46 -11.21 16.02
C PRO A 200 13.68 -11.87 17.39
N GLY A 201 14.16 -11.10 18.37
CA GLY A 201 14.38 -11.59 19.74
C GLY A 201 13.09 -11.96 20.47
N ASP A 202 13.22 -12.70 21.58
CA ASP A 202 12.11 -13.23 22.36
C ASP A 202 11.13 -12.15 22.87
N ASP A 203 11.63 -10.92 23.04
CA ASP A 203 10.95 -9.71 23.54
C ASP A 203 10.34 -8.82 22.44
N SER A 204 10.30 -9.30 21.20
CA SER A 204 9.83 -8.52 20.05
C SER A 204 8.31 -8.56 19.84
N PHE A 205 7.76 -7.46 19.31
CA PHE A 205 6.34 -7.39 18.92
C PHE A 205 5.99 -8.43 17.85
N GLN A 206 6.94 -8.86 17.02
CA GLN A 206 6.66 -9.84 15.97
C GLN A 206 6.46 -11.25 16.54
N ASN A 207 7.15 -11.58 17.64
CA ASN A 207 6.86 -12.79 18.39
C ASN A 207 5.54 -12.66 19.17
N GLU A 208 5.14 -11.45 19.61
CA GLU A 208 3.79 -11.21 20.12
C GLU A 208 2.72 -11.45 19.04
N TYR A 209 2.91 -10.96 17.81
CA TYR A 209 1.99 -11.21 16.69
C TYR A 209 1.83 -12.69 16.38
N ILE A 210 2.93 -13.47 16.42
CA ILE A 210 2.86 -14.93 16.26
C ILE A 210 1.95 -15.56 17.32
N ARG A 211 2.12 -15.17 18.59
CA ARG A 211 1.29 -15.69 19.69
C ARG A 211 -0.18 -15.31 19.53
N LEU A 212 -0.45 -14.06 19.19
CA LEU A 212 -1.82 -13.57 18.95
C LEU A 212 -2.48 -14.28 17.76
N ALA A 213 -1.71 -14.64 16.73
CA ALA A 213 -2.19 -15.42 15.59
C ALA A 213 -2.42 -16.91 15.90
N GLY A 214 -2.15 -17.36 17.14
CA GLY A 214 -2.28 -18.75 17.60
C GLY A 214 -1.02 -19.61 17.40
N GLY A 215 0.05 -19.05 16.83
CA GLY A 215 1.31 -19.74 16.62
C GLY A 215 2.21 -19.80 17.86
N ILE A 216 3.22 -20.66 17.79
CA ILE A 216 4.28 -20.81 18.80
C ILE A 216 5.56 -20.20 18.24
N PRO A 217 6.05 -19.05 18.72
CA PRO A 217 7.34 -18.51 18.31
C PRO A 217 8.51 -19.27 18.96
N PRO A 218 9.74 -19.16 18.43
CA PRO A 218 10.92 -19.71 19.09
C PRO A 218 11.18 -19.00 20.42
N LYS A 219 11.79 -19.73 21.35
CA LYS A 219 12.33 -19.21 22.61
C LYS A 219 13.81 -19.56 22.68
N LEU A 220 14.65 -18.64 22.23
CA LEU A 220 16.10 -18.88 22.14
C LEU A 220 16.86 -18.29 23.34
N ASN A 221 16.18 -17.61 24.25
CA ASN A 221 16.77 -16.81 25.33
C ASN A 221 17.70 -15.71 24.78
N LYS A 222 17.35 -15.16 23.62
CA LYS A 222 18.06 -14.05 22.96
C LYS A 222 17.08 -12.88 22.82
N LYS A 223 17.49 -11.68 23.23
CA LYS A 223 16.68 -10.46 23.20
C LYS A 223 17.20 -9.45 22.17
N GLY A 224 16.33 -8.52 21.78
CA GLY A 224 16.64 -7.41 20.89
C GLY A 224 16.02 -7.54 19.50
N ASN A 225 16.24 -6.51 18.67
CA ASN A 225 15.54 -6.35 17.39
C ASN A 225 15.78 -7.50 16.40
N ILE A 226 17.01 -8.04 16.38
CA ILE A 226 17.43 -9.12 15.48
C ILE A 226 18.45 -9.99 16.21
N VAL A 227 18.30 -11.31 16.14
CA VAL A 227 19.20 -12.31 16.71
C VAL A 227 19.59 -13.34 15.66
N ILE A 228 20.83 -13.82 15.71
CA ILE A 228 21.33 -14.87 14.80
C ILE A 228 20.88 -16.24 15.32
N VAL A 229 20.42 -17.10 14.41
CA VAL A 229 19.99 -18.47 14.71
C VAL A 229 21.07 -19.44 14.24
N THR A 230 21.47 -20.39 15.10
CA THR A 230 22.36 -21.48 14.68
C THR A 230 21.58 -22.61 14.00
N LYS A 231 22.28 -23.49 13.27
CA LYS A 231 21.62 -24.64 12.65
C LYS A 231 20.97 -25.56 13.69
N GLU A 232 21.62 -25.74 14.83
CA GLU A 232 21.13 -26.56 15.94
C GLU A 232 19.86 -25.97 16.54
N GLU A 233 19.82 -24.64 16.73
CA GLU A 233 18.62 -23.94 17.19
C GLU A 233 17.47 -24.06 16.18
N TRP A 234 17.77 -23.90 14.88
CA TRP A 234 16.81 -24.04 13.79
C TRP A 234 16.21 -25.44 13.72
N MET A 235 17.06 -26.48 13.75
CA MET A 235 16.63 -27.88 13.72
C MET A 235 15.90 -28.28 15.00
N ARG A 236 16.35 -27.81 16.18
CA ARG A 236 15.69 -28.08 17.46
C ARG A 236 14.29 -27.48 17.52
N PHE A 237 14.13 -26.26 17.00
CA PHE A 237 12.81 -25.63 16.93
C PHE A 237 11.93 -26.26 15.84
N ASN A 238 12.52 -26.68 14.71
CA ASN A 238 11.85 -27.30 13.57
C ASN A 238 10.58 -26.53 13.17
N PRO A 239 10.69 -25.30 12.63
CA PRO A 239 9.52 -24.50 12.27
C PRO A 239 8.62 -25.25 11.28
N GLN A 240 7.31 -25.10 11.47
CA GLN A 240 6.28 -25.64 10.57
C GLN A 240 5.80 -24.59 9.58
N ILE A 241 5.95 -23.31 9.94
CA ILE A 241 5.65 -22.16 9.09
C ILE A 241 6.79 -21.14 9.23
N ILE A 242 7.21 -20.57 8.11
CA ILE A 242 8.13 -19.45 8.07
C ILE A 242 7.38 -18.30 7.40
N TYR A 243 7.49 -17.09 7.97
CA TYR A 243 7.11 -15.89 7.23
C TYR A 243 8.24 -14.87 7.16
N GLY A 244 8.30 -14.13 6.06
CA GLY A 244 9.26 -13.05 5.83
C GLY A 244 8.66 -11.90 5.04
N CYS A 245 9.49 -10.95 4.63
CA CYS A 245 9.12 -9.81 3.80
C CYS A 245 10.31 -9.31 2.96
N GLY A 246 10.03 -8.63 1.84
CA GLY A 246 11.07 -8.01 1.01
C GLY A 246 12.29 -8.92 0.76
N GLY A 247 13.47 -8.44 1.17
CA GLY A 247 14.79 -9.10 1.02
C GLY A 247 14.94 -10.48 1.69
N ASP A 248 13.95 -10.91 2.48
CA ASP A 248 13.95 -12.23 3.11
C ASP A 248 13.75 -13.34 2.06
N ARG A 249 13.19 -13.03 0.87
CA ARG A 249 13.03 -13.98 -0.25
C ARG A 249 14.39 -14.46 -0.75
N GLU A 250 15.33 -13.56 -0.90
CA GLU A 250 16.71 -13.81 -1.34
C GLU A 250 17.45 -14.63 -0.28
N THR A 251 17.22 -14.33 0.99
CA THR A 251 17.75 -15.13 2.11
C THR A 251 17.21 -16.55 2.05
N ALA A 252 15.89 -16.74 1.89
CA ALA A 252 15.28 -18.05 1.77
C ALA A 252 15.92 -18.85 0.63
N LYS A 253 16.04 -18.27 -0.57
CA LYS A 253 16.75 -18.90 -1.71
C LYS A 253 18.20 -19.25 -1.39
N LYS A 254 18.94 -18.36 -0.72
CA LYS A 254 20.37 -18.55 -0.41
C LYS A 254 20.62 -19.68 0.59
N PHE A 255 19.72 -19.87 1.56
CA PHE A 255 19.95 -20.76 2.70
C PHE A 255 19.12 -22.03 2.70
N PHE A 256 17.88 -22.01 2.21
CA PHE A 256 16.93 -23.10 2.43
C PHE A 256 17.15 -24.32 1.52
N ASP A 257 18.09 -24.27 0.58
CA ASP A 257 18.56 -25.45 -0.16
C ASP A 257 19.71 -26.18 0.56
N ARG A 258 20.29 -25.59 1.61
CA ARG A 258 21.48 -26.11 2.29
C ARG A 258 21.11 -27.13 3.39
N PRO A 259 21.93 -28.17 3.61
CA PRO A 259 21.75 -29.12 4.71
C PRO A 259 21.68 -28.46 6.08
N GLY A 260 20.75 -28.92 6.92
CA GLY A 260 20.40 -28.38 8.23
C GLY A 260 19.36 -27.26 8.19
N TRP A 261 19.31 -26.47 7.11
CA TRP A 261 18.29 -25.43 6.92
C TRP A 261 17.06 -25.98 6.21
N ARG A 262 17.27 -26.77 5.16
CA ARG A 262 16.22 -27.41 4.35
C ARG A 262 15.42 -28.50 5.07
N ASP A 263 15.95 -28.97 6.20
CA ASP A 263 15.50 -30.21 6.84
C ASP A 263 14.31 -30.03 7.81
N VAL A 264 13.82 -28.80 7.95
CA VAL A 264 12.68 -28.48 8.81
C VAL A 264 11.36 -28.59 8.05
N GLU A 265 10.27 -28.86 8.78
CA GLU A 265 8.94 -29.09 8.20
C GLU A 265 8.48 -27.95 7.27
N ALA A 266 8.71 -26.69 7.64
CA ALA A 266 8.27 -25.54 6.86
C ALA A 266 8.87 -25.52 5.45
N VAL A 267 10.15 -25.87 5.30
CA VAL A 267 10.83 -25.86 3.99
C VAL A 267 10.41 -27.08 3.18
N ARG A 268 10.34 -28.27 3.80
CA ARG A 268 9.94 -29.52 3.13
C ARG A 268 8.51 -29.47 2.59
N ASN A 269 7.62 -28.76 3.28
CA ASN A 269 6.19 -28.67 2.93
C ASN A 269 5.82 -27.36 2.22
N ASP A 270 6.81 -26.57 1.79
CA ASP A 270 6.63 -25.27 1.13
C ASP A 270 5.69 -24.31 1.89
N LYS A 271 5.85 -24.22 3.21
CA LYS A 271 5.09 -23.34 4.11
C LYS A 271 5.90 -22.09 4.44
N ILE A 272 6.35 -21.39 3.38
CA ILE A 272 7.09 -20.14 3.47
C ILE A 272 6.26 -19.01 2.86
N PHE A 273 5.77 -18.10 3.70
CA PHE A 273 4.91 -17.00 3.28
C PHE A 273 5.64 -15.67 3.30
N PHE A 274 5.33 -14.79 2.35
CA PHE A 274 5.94 -13.46 2.30
C PHE A 274 4.86 -12.39 2.34
N PHE A 275 4.97 -11.50 3.32
CA PHE A 275 4.03 -10.41 3.53
C PHE A 275 4.67 -9.06 3.23
N PRO A 276 3.87 -8.00 3.01
CA PRO A 276 4.36 -6.64 2.88
C PRO A 276 5.20 -6.18 4.08
N CYS A 277 6.35 -5.54 3.83
CA CYS A 277 7.28 -5.09 4.88
C CYS A 277 6.64 -4.10 5.87
N ASP A 278 5.70 -3.30 5.40
CA ASP A 278 4.95 -2.33 6.20
C ASP A 278 4.05 -3.01 7.25
N LEU A 279 3.65 -4.26 7.04
CA LEU A 279 2.89 -5.05 8.03
C LEU A 279 3.79 -5.84 8.99
N THR A 280 4.94 -6.34 8.49
CA THR A 280 5.81 -7.22 9.28
C THR A 280 6.87 -6.47 10.08
N CYS A 281 7.38 -5.36 9.56
CA CYS A 281 8.49 -4.60 10.14
C CYS A 281 8.06 -3.41 10.99
N ARG A 282 6.76 -3.09 11.05
CA ARG A 282 6.24 -1.91 11.74
C ARG A 282 5.20 -2.32 12.78
N ALA A 283 5.38 -1.79 13.99
CA ALA A 283 4.36 -1.80 15.04
C ALA A 283 3.54 -0.51 14.88
N SER A 284 2.38 -0.61 14.23
CA SER A 284 1.56 0.53 13.81
C SER A 284 0.06 0.15 13.73
N THR A 285 -0.74 0.97 13.05
CA THR A 285 -2.21 0.91 12.98
C THR A 285 -2.79 -0.38 12.40
N ARG A 286 -2.00 -1.19 11.68
CA ARG A 286 -2.45 -2.44 11.03
C ARG A 286 -2.03 -3.72 11.74
N ALA A 287 -1.78 -3.66 13.04
CA ALA A 287 -1.39 -4.82 13.84
C ALA A 287 -2.44 -5.94 13.82
N GLY A 288 -3.71 -5.60 14.09
CA GLY A 288 -4.83 -6.56 14.13
C GLY A 288 -5.06 -7.21 12.76
N TYR A 289 -5.03 -6.40 11.71
CA TYR A 289 -5.11 -6.84 10.32
C TYR A 289 -4.01 -7.83 9.95
N PHE A 290 -2.74 -7.54 10.29
CA PHE A 290 -1.65 -8.47 10.02
C PHE A 290 -1.77 -9.77 10.82
N VAL A 291 -2.11 -9.68 12.11
CA VAL A 291 -2.37 -10.87 12.94
C VAL A 291 -3.49 -11.72 12.36
N SER A 292 -4.54 -11.10 11.85
CA SER A 292 -5.65 -11.78 11.19
C SER A 292 -5.21 -12.54 9.94
N TRP A 293 -4.41 -11.88 9.09
CA TRP A 293 -3.91 -12.50 7.87
C TRP A 293 -2.91 -13.63 8.16
N LEU A 294 -2.01 -13.43 9.13
CA LEU A 294 -1.08 -14.46 9.58
C LEU A 294 -1.82 -15.67 10.14
N SER A 295 -2.82 -15.47 11.00
CA SER A 295 -3.62 -16.55 11.59
C SER A 295 -4.37 -17.35 10.52
N ALA A 296 -4.96 -16.67 9.53
CA ALA A 296 -5.63 -17.33 8.40
C ALA A 296 -4.67 -18.17 7.55
N ARG A 297 -3.40 -17.78 7.40
CA ARG A 297 -2.36 -18.59 6.73
C ARG A 297 -1.89 -19.76 7.60
N ILE A 298 -1.87 -19.60 8.93
CA ILE A 298 -1.49 -20.69 9.84
C ILE A 298 -2.57 -21.79 9.88
N TYR A 299 -3.84 -21.40 9.85
CA TYR A 299 -4.99 -22.29 10.07
C TYR A 299 -5.97 -22.29 8.91
N GLU A 300 -5.47 -22.17 7.67
CA GLU A 300 -6.28 -22.11 6.45
C GLU A 300 -7.36 -23.21 6.40
N ASP A 301 -6.98 -24.45 6.73
CA ASP A 301 -7.90 -25.60 6.74
C ASP A 301 -9.02 -25.51 7.77
N LYS A 302 -8.77 -24.91 8.93
CA LYS A 302 -9.79 -24.72 9.96
C LYS A 302 -10.66 -23.52 9.62
N PHE A 303 -10.05 -22.42 9.18
CA PHE A 303 -10.77 -21.17 8.90
C PHE A 303 -11.65 -21.26 7.65
N SER A 304 -11.39 -22.22 6.75
CA SER A 304 -12.27 -22.51 5.61
C SER A 304 -13.58 -23.21 5.99
N LYS A 305 -13.69 -23.80 7.19
CA LYS A 305 -14.86 -24.58 7.62
C LYS A 305 -15.93 -23.68 8.24
N LYS A 306 -17.18 -23.85 7.82
CA LYS A 306 -18.31 -23.03 8.30
C LYS A 306 -18.60 -23.26 9.79
N GLU A 307 -18.33 -24.47 10.28
CA GLU A 307 -18.57 -24.89 11.67
C GLU A 307 -17.57 -24.24 12.66
N GLU A 308 -16.42 -23.80 12.15
CA GLU A 308 -15.32 -23.20 12.93
C GLU A 308 -15.36 -21.66 12.92
N GLN A 309 -16.46 -21.09 12.45
CA GLN A 309 -16.70 -19.65 12.45
C GLN A 309 -17.21 -19.15 13.79
N VAL A 310 -16.78 -17.96 14.16
CA VAL A 310 -17.19 -17.27 15.39
C VAL A 310 -18.32 -16.30 15.09
N LEU A 311 -18.22 -15.59 13.98
CA LEU A 311 -19.17 -14.62 13.48
C LEU A 311 -20.01 -15.23 12.36
N LYS A 312 -21.30 -14.91 12.40
CA LYS A 312 -22.21 -15.20 11.30
C LYS A 312 -21.89 -14.29 10.12
N ASP A 313 -21.92 -14.87 8.94
CA ASP A 313 -21.86 -14.10 7.72
C ASP A 313 -23.08 -13.18 7.61
N ARG A 314 -22.83 -11.89 7.40
CA ARG A 314 -23.89 -10.87 7.26
C ARG A 314 -23.34 -9.55 6.76
N VAL A 315 -24.18 -8.76 6.11
CA VAL A 315 -23.96 -7.31 5.97
C VAL A 315 -24.21 -6.64 7.33
N PHE A 316 -23.29 -5.79 7.76
CA PHE A 316 -23.41 -5.06 9.04
C PHE A 316 -23.38 -3.54 8.89
N ARG A 317 -22.95 -3.02 7.73
CA ARG A 317 -22.92 -1.59 7.43
C ARG A 317 -22.99 -1.39 5.92
N PHE A 318 -23.52 -0.26 5.48
CA PHE A 318 -23.37 0.17 4.09
C PHE A 318 -23.19 1.68 4.00
N ARG A 319 -22.58 2.14 2.91
CA ARG A 319 -22.50 3.55 2.51
C ARG A 319 -23.08 3.68 1.11
N ARG A 320 -24.06 4.57 0.93
CA ARG A 320 -24.60 4.89 -0.40
C ARG A 320 -23.65 5.77 -1.20
N LEU A 321 -23.70 5.60 -2.52
CA LEU A 321 -22.99 6.40 -3.50
C LEU A 321 -24.04 7.09 -4.39
N ASP A 322 -23.66 8.21 -4.97
CA ASP A 322 -24.54 8.99 -5.84
C ASP A 322 -24.11 8.81 -7.30
N LEU A 323 -25.01 8.27 -8.12
CA LEU A 323 -24.87 8.13 -9.58
C LEU A 323 -26.15 8.64 -10.23
N ASP A 324 -26.00 9.62 -11.12
CA ASP A 324 -27.09 10.33 -11.78
C ASP A 324 -27.44 9.62 -13.09
N LEU A 325 -28.12 8.47 -12.98
CA LEU A 325 -28.58 7.63 -14.09
C LEU A 325 -29.98 7.08 -13.79
N ASP A 326 -30.96 7.34 -14.66
CA ASP A 326 -32.39 7.02 -14.43
C ASP A 326 -32.69 5.53 -14.21
N TYR A 327 -31.86 4.64 -14.78
CA TYR A 327 -32.02 3.19 -14.62
C TYR A 327 -31.39 2.64 -13.33
N ILE A 328 -30.76 3.47 -12.51
CA ILE A 328 -30.15 3.07 -11.24
C ILE A 328 -31.13 3.30 -10.09
N LYS A 329 -31.41 2.23 -9.34
CA LYS A 329 -32.30 2.24 -8.17
C LYS A 329 -31.57 2.54 -6.87
N ASP A 330 -30.42 1.91 -6.65
CA ASP A 330 -29.58 2.12 -5.47
C ASP A 330 -28.14 1.75 -5.79
N VAL A 331 -27.19 2.50 -5.24
CA VAL A 331 -25.76 2.22 -5.34
C VAL A 331 -25.17 2.29 -3.95
N ARG A 332 -24.49 1.23 -3.54
CA ARG A 332 -23.93 1.14 -2.18
C ARG A 332 -22.68 0.30 -2.13
N ILE A 333 -21.79 0.64 -1.20
CA ILE A 333 -20.73 -0.25 -0.73
C ILE A 333 -21.22 -0.88 0.58
N SER A 334 -21.46 -2.18 0.56
CA SER A 334 -21.90 -2.97 1.72
C SER A 334 -20.70 -3.63 2.39
N CYS A 335 -20.47 -3.34 3.68
CA CYS A 335 -19.50 -4.04 4.51
C CYS A 335 -20.16 -5.31 5.07
N SER A 336 -19.53 -6.45 4.83
CA SER A 336 -19.99 -7.75 5.30
C SER A 336 -18.92 -8.49 6.07
N THR A 337 -19.36 -9.33 7.00
CA THR A 337 -18.53 -10.37 7.59
C THR A 337 -18.66 -11.60 6.72
N ILE A 338 -17.54 -12.16 6.24
CA ILE A 338 -17.45 -13.43 5.52
C ILE A 338 -16.20 -14.14 6.02
N HIS A 339 -16.32 -15.41 6.42
CA HIS A 339 -15.24 -16.16 7.09
C HIS A 339 -14.67 -15.44 8.33
N ASP A 340 -15.52 -14.74 9.09
CA ASP A 340 -15.15 -13.89 10.23
C ASP A 340 -14.39 -12.60 9.90
N PHE A 341 -14.04 -12.38 8.63
CA PHE A 341 -13.28 -11.22 8.20
C PHE A 341 -14.17 -10.16 7.55
N SER A 342 -13.76 -8.91 7.66
CA SER A 342 -14.45 -7.81 6.99
C SER A 342 -14.18 -7.87 5.48
N ASN A 343 -15.24 -7.79 4.69
CA ASN A 343 -15.23 -7.73 3.23
C ASN A 343 -16.12 -6.56 2.80
N LYS A 344 -15.99 -6.10 1.55
CA LYS A 344 -16.75 -4.94 1.06
C LYS A 344 -17.25 -5.21 -0.35
N THR A 345 -18.52 -4.93 -0.60
CA THR A 345 -19.14 -5.20 -1.91
C THR A 345 -19.77 -3.93 -2.46
N LEU A 346 -19.33 -3.47 -3.62
CA LEU A 346 -20.07 -2.53 -4.44
C LEU A 346 -21.28 -3.24 -5.04
N ILE A 347 -22.48 -2.69 -4.83
CA ILE A 347 -23.74 -3.19 -5.36
C ILE A 347 -24.43 -2.03 -6.08
N ILE A 348 -24.79 -2.24 -7.34
CA ILE A 348 -25.58 -1.34 -8.17
C ILE A 348 -26.85 -2.09 -8.55
N ASP A 349 -27.98 -1.64 -8.03
CA ASP A 349 -29.30 -2.19 -8.32
C ASP A 349 -29.98 -1.37 -9.40
N PHE A 350 -30.58 -2.03 -10.38
CA PHE A 350 -31.31 -1.36 -11.47
C PHE A 350 -32.80 -1.22 -11.18
N THR A 351 -33.45 -0.25 -11.83
CA THR A 351 -34.91 -0.05 -11.75
C THR A 351 -35.68 -1.09 -12.57
N LYS A 352 -35.02 -1.70 -13.57
CA LYS A 352 -35.53 -2.79 -14.41
C LYS A 352 -34.38 -3.73 -14.82
N PRO A 353 -34.65 -4.97 -15.22
CA PRO A 353 -33.63 -5.86 -15.74
C PRO A 353 -32.98 -5.31 -17.03
N LEU A 354 -31.66 -5.38 -17.12
CA LEU A 354 -30.85 -4.91 -18.26
C LEU A 354 -29.99 -6.03 -18.85
N SER A 355 -29.44 -5.78 -20.04
CA SER A 355 -28.38 -6.59 -20.62
C SER A 355 -27.00 -6.04 -20.27
N LEU A 356 -25.99 -6.90 -20.29
CA LEU A 356 -24.59 -6.52 -20.11
C LEU A 356 -23.64 -7.47 -20.83
N VAL A 357 -22.39 -7.04 -20.98
CA VAL A 357 -21.27 -7.93 -21.31
C VAL A 357 -20.26 -7.87 -20.17
N SER A 358 -19.89 -9.04 -19.65
CA SER A 358 -18.87 -9.25 -18.62
C SER A 358 -17.71 -10.04 -19.19
N THR A 359 -16.47 -9.64 -18.92
CA THR A 359 -15.30 -10.46 -19.29
C THR A 359 -15.16 -11.72 -18.44
N LEU A 360 -15.83 -11.76 -17.28
CA LEU A 360 -15.86 -12.93 -16.40
C LEU A 360 -16.94 -13.93 -16.79
N GLU A 361 -18.11 -13.44 -17.23
CA GLU A 361 -19.32 -14.26 -17.42
C GLU A 361 -19.88 -14.27 -18.85
N GLY A 362 -19.34 -13.46 -19.76
CA GLY A 362 -19.86 -13.28 -21.12
C GLY A 362 -21.06 -12.33 -21.21
N GLU A 363 -21.83 -12.44 -22.30
CA GLU A 363 -23.09 -11.70 -22.47
C GLU A 363 -24.16 -12.25 -21.53
N ARG A 364 -24.84 -11.37 -20.81
CA ARG A 364 -25.95 -11.72 -19.91
C ARG A 364 -27.14 -10.79 -20.10
N ARG A 365 -28.34 -11.32 -19.84
CA ARG A 365 -29.63 -10.63 -19.97
C ARG A 365 -30.46 -10.87 -18.72
N GLY A 366 -31.43 -9.98 -18.48
CA GLY A 366 -32.29 -10.07 -17.30
C GLY A 366 -31.56 -9.77 -15.99
N ILE A 367 -30.49 -8.97 -16.05
CA ILE A 367 -29.68 -8.64 -14.88
C ILE A 367 -30.30 -7.48 -14.13
N GLU A 368 -30.55 -7.68 -12.84
CA GLU A 368 -31.12 -6.71 -11.92
C GLU A 368 -30.05 -5.98 -11.10
N SER A 369 -28.84 -6.55 -11.01
CA SER A 369 -27.75 -5.97 -10.23
C SER A 369 -26.37 -6.29 -10.79
N VAL A 370 -25.48 -5.32 -10.74
CA VAL A 370 -24.05 -5.52 -11.00
C VAL A 370 -23.23 -5.08 -9.81
N GLY A 371 -21.98 -5.56 -9.73
CA GLY A 371 -21.14 -5.16 -8.61
C GLY A 371 -19.70 -5.62 -8.68
N ASN A 372 -18.97 -5.33 -7.61
CA ASN A 372 -17.58 -5.70 -7.45
C ASN A 372 -17.32 -6.04 -5.97
N HIS A 373 -16.88 -7.26 -5.70
CA HIS A 373 -16.64 -7.77 -4.35
C HIS A 373 -15.15 -7.72 -4.01
N TYR A 374 -14.81 -7.00 -2.93
CA TYR A 374 -13.49 -7.02 -2.31
C TYR A 374 -13.41 -8.13 -1.26
N SER A 375 -12.48 -9.06 -1.48
CA SER A 375 -12.05 -10.03 -0.49
C SER A 375 -10.84 -9.51 0.27
N SER A 376 -10.91 -9.44 1.60
CA SER A 376 -9.76 -9.05 2.41
C SER A 376 -8.67 -10.13 2.42
N PRO A 377 -7.38 -9.79 2.62
CA PRO A 377 -6.29 -10.76 2.53
C PRO A 377 -6.36 -12.00 3.43
N PRO A 378 -6.92 -11.95 4.66
CA PRO A 378 -7.19 -13.16 5.42
C PRO A 378 -8.10 -14.16 4.67
N CYS A 379 -9.00 -13.68 3.80
CA CYS A 379 -9.87 -14.53 2.97
C CYS A 379 -9.19 -15.11 1.74
N TRP A 380 -8.03 -14.61 1.29
CA TRP A 380 -7.46 -15.01 -0.01
C TRP A 380 -7.09 -16.50 -0.06
N GLY A 381 -6.35 -17.00 0.94
CA GLY A 381 -5.99 -18.41 1.01
C GLY A 381 -7.23 -19.31 1.11
N ILE A 382 -8.17 -18.93 1.97
CA ILE A 382 -9.45 -19.62 2.14
C ILE A 382 -10.22 -19.67 0.80
N GLY A 383 -10.28 -18.55 0.10
CA GLY A 383 -10.94 -18.44 -1.20
C GLY A 383 -10.30 -19.31 -2.27
N HIS A 384 -8.98 -19.30 -2.42
CA HIS A 384 -8.30 -20.16 -3.40
C HIS A 384 -8.57 -21.63 -3.15
N LYS A 385 -8.65 -22.02 -1.87
CA LYS A 385 -8.97 -23.38 -1.48
C LYS A 385 -10.41 -23.78 -1.83
N LEU A 386 -11.38 -22.89 -1.63
CA LEU A 386 -12.80 -23.16 -1.89
C LEU A 386 -13.17 -23.04 -3.37
N GLY A 387 -12.45 -22.21 -4.13
CA GLY A 387 -12.74 -21.92 -5.54
C GLY A 387 -13.76 -20.80 -5.73
N LEU A 388 -13.76 -20.22 -6.94
CA LEU A 388 -14.56 -19.02 -7.26
C LEU A 388 -16.08 -19.24 -7.13
N GLU A 389 -16.58 -20.40 -7.55
CA GLU A 389 -18.02 -20.71 -7.50
C GLU A 389 -18.57 -20.69 -6.07
N GLU A 390 -17.87 -21.31 -5.12
CA GLU A 390 -18.28 -21.33 -3.72
C GLU A 390 -18.19 -19.94 -3.09
N ILE A 391 -17.15 -19.16 -3.42
CA ILE A 391 -17.05 -17.76 -3.01
C ILE A 391 -18.24 -16.96 -3.55
N ARG A 392 -18.55 -17.08 -4.85
CA ARG A 392 -19.64 -16.32 -5.50
C ARG A 392 -20.98 -16.64 -4.86
N LYS A 393 -21.31 -17.93 -4.72
CA LYS A 393 -22.55 -18.39 -4.07
C LYS A 393 -22.69 -17.82 -2.67
N ARG A 394 -21.63 -17.91 -1.87
CA ARG A 394 -21.61 -17.42 -0.49
C ARG A 394 -21.75 -15.90 -0.42
N VAL A 395 -21.05 -15.16 -1.27
CA VAL A 395 -21.16 -13.69 -1.34
C VAL A 395 -22.59 -13.30 -1.68
N TYR A 396 -23.20 -13.92 -2.70
CA TYR A 396 -24.57 -13.66 -3.13
C TYR A 396 -25.60 -13.95 -2.04
N GLU A 397 -25.45 -15.06 -1.30
CA GLU A 397 -26.27 -15.34 -0.12
C GLU A 397 -26.19 -14.20 0.91
N VAL A 398 -24.98 -13.73 1.22
CA VAL A 398 -24.74 -12.69 2.24
C VAL A 398 -25.29 -11.32 1.83
N ILE A 399 -25.19 -10.96 0.56
CA ILE A 399 -25.67 -9.66 0.06
C ILE A 399 -27.13 -9.71 -0.42
N GLY A 400 -27.78 -10.88 -0.35
CA GLY A 400 -29.17 -11.09 -0.77
C GLY A 400 -29.37 -10.92 -2.28
N LYS A 401 -28.52 -11.55 -3.09
CA LYS A 401 -28.58 -11.53 -4.56
C LYS A 401 -28.70 -12.94 -5.13
N SER A 402 -29.25 -13.03 -6.34
CA SER A 402 -29.35 -14.28 -7.10
C SER A 402 -28.31 -14.31 -8.20
N GLU A 403 -27.66 -15.46 -8.38
CA GLU A 403 -26.72 -15.71 -9.46
C GLU A 403 -27.37 -15.59 -10.85
N ASP A 404 -28.67 -15.89 -10.93
CA ASP A 404 -29.44 -15.78 -12.16
C ASP A 404 -29.69 -14.32 -12.58
N THR A 405 -29.71 -13.38 -11.63
CA THR A 405 -30.06 -11.98 -11.91
C THR A 405 -28.97 -10.98 -11.51
N ALA A 406 -27.80 -11.45 -11.08
CA ALA A 406 -26.66 -10.62 -10.68
C ALA A 406 -25.37 -10.98 -11.43
N SER A 407 -24.55 -9.96 -11.73
CA SER A 407 -23.21 -10.13 -12.32
C SER A 407 -22.17 -9.32 -11.54
N PHE A 408 -21.26 -10.01 -10.85
CA PHE A 408 -20.28 -9.38 -9.97
C PHE A 408 -18.86 -9.73 -10.37
N LEU A 409 -17.98 -8.73 -10.29
CA LEU A 409 -16.54 -8.92 -10.36
C LEU A 409 -15.97 -9.17 -8.96
N PHE A 410 -14.74 -9.68 -8.88
CA PHE A 410 -14.04 -9.97 -7.64
C PHE A 410 -12.65 -9.33 -7.66
N THR A 411 -12.23 -8.75 -6.54
CA THR A 411 -10.96 -8.01 -6.47
C THR A 411 -10.28 -8.13 -5.10
N GLY A 412 -8.96 -8.00 -5.10
CA GLY A 412 -8.15 -7.78 -3.89
C GLY A 412 -7.89 -6.29 -3.59
N ALA A 413 -8.36 -5.37 -4.44
CA ALA A 413 -8.30 -3.93 -4.19
C ALA A 413 -9.47 -3.48 -3.30
N ASP A 414 -9.19 -2.69 -2.26
CA ASP A 414 -10.17 -2.32 -1.25
C ASP A 414 -11.22 -1.35 -1.84
N MET A 415 -12.51 -1.60 -1.58
CA MET A 415 -13.60 -0.71 -2.03
C MET A 415 -13.55 0.70 -1.45
N ASP A 416 -12.84 0.94 -0.35
CA ASP A 416 -12.61 2.32 0.13
C ASP A 416 -11.79 3.14 -0.87
N ASN A 417 -11.04 2.46 -1.75
CA ASN A 417 -10.24 3.05 -2.82
C ASN A 417 -10.94 3.06 -4.19
N LEU A 418 -12.23 2.71 -4.26
CA LEU A 418 -13.03 2.79 -5.48
C LEU A 418 -12.96 4.21 -6.07
N ALA A 419 -12.54 4.30 -7.34
CA ALA A 419 -12.58 5.53 -8.12
C ALA A 419 -13.85 5.54 -8.98
N ILE A 420 -14.51 6.70 -9.05
CA ILE A 420 -15.71 6.90 -9.86
C ILE A 420 -15.47 8.14 -10.70
N LYS A 421 -15.51 7.99 -12.03
CA LYS A 421 -15.39 9.10 -12.98
C LYS A 421 -16.61 9.17 -13.85
N LYS A 422 -17.12 10.39 -14.03
CA LYS A 422 -18.21 10.72 -14.94
C LYS A 422 -17.64 11.52 -16.09
N GLU A 423 -18.00 11.15 -17.31
CA GLU A 423 -17.71 11.92 -18.49
C GLU A 423 -18.96 12.30 -19.25
N ARG A 424 -18.99 13.51 -19.80
CA ARG A 424 -20.16 14.08 -20.46
C ARG A 424 -19.81 14.79 -21.75
N PHE A 425 -20.68 14.61 -22.74
CA PHE A 425 -20.75 15.47 -23.92
C PHE A 425 -22.21 15.65 -24.34
N ARG A 426 -22.73 16.88 -24.21
CA ARG A 426 -24.15 17.21 -24.42
C ARG A 426 -25.04 16.30 -23.57
N GLU A 427 -25.91 15.51 -24.17
CA GLU A 427 -26.77 14.51 -23.54
C GLU A 427 -26.09 13.17 -23.26
N MET A 428 -24.91 12.88 -23.82
CA MET A 428 -24.18 11.62 -23.56
C MET A 428 -23.40 11.71 -22.25
N GLU A 429 -23.59 10.71 -21.39
CA GLU A 429 -22.91 10.57 -20.12
C GLU A 429 -22.47 9.12 -19.90
N VAL A 430 -21.31 8.93 -19.29
CA VAL A 430 -20.82 7.61 -18.88
C VAL A 430 -20.10 7.68 -17.55
N TYR A 431 -20.36 6.70 -16.70
CA TYR A 431 -19.61 6.47 -15.49
C TYR A 431 -18.66 5.29 -15.65
N ALA A 432 -17.43 5.45 -15.16
CA ALA A 432 -16.47 4.37 -14.96
C ALA A 432 -16.22 4.21 -13.45
N LEU A 433 -16.53 3.03 -12.92
CA LEU A 433 -16.26 2.65 -11.53
C LEU A 433 -15.11 1.66 -11.53
N VAL A 434 -13.99 2.04 -10.92
CA VAL A 434 -12.71 1.34 -11.05
C VAL A 434 -12.07 1.06 -9.71
N THR A 435 -11.56 -0.16 -9.55
CA THR A 435 -10.68 -0.57 -8.44
C THR A 435 -9.41 -1.12 -9.06
N ALA A 436 -8.24 -0.69 -8.60
CA ALA A 436 -6.97 -1.05 -9.22
C ALA A 436 -5.89 -1.32 -8.17
N GLY A 437 -5.25 -2.50 -8.23
CA GLY A 437 -4.05 -2.82 -7.44
C GLY A 437 -2.97 -3.40 -8.33
N VAL A 438 -1.75 -2.82 -8.30
CA VAL A 438 -0.69 -3.10 -9.28
C VAL A 438 0.68 -3.48 -8.66
N LYS A 439 0.80 -3.54 -7.33
CA LYS A 439 2.09 -3.81 -6.66
C LYS A 439 2.53 -5.28 -6.69
N SER A 440 1.60 -6.23 -6.70
CA SER A 440 1.90 -7.66 -6.51
C SER A 440 1.77 -8.51 -7.78
N ASN A 441 0.97 -8.08 -8.76
CA ASN A 441 0.57 -8.94 -9.88
C ASN A 441 0.38 -8.21 -11.21
N ALA A 442 0.99 -7.03 -11.35
CA ALA A 442 1.00 -6.33 -12.62
C ALA A 442 1.77 -7.15 -13.67
N VAL A 443 1.19 -7.33 -14.85
CA VAL A 443 1.71 -8.19 -15.91
C VAL A 443 1.88 -7.43 -17.22
N ARG A 444 2.90 -7.81 -17.98
CA ARG A 444 3.03 -7.57 -19.41
C ARG A 444 2.50 -8.80 -20.13
N MET A 445 1.24 -8.76 -20.57
CA MET A 445 0.50 -9.93 -21.09
C MET A 445 1.15 -10.60 -22.32
N SER A 446 2.07 -9.91 -23.01
CA SER A 446 2.82 -10.43 -24.15
C SER A 446 4.18 -11.05 -23.82
N ALA A 447 4.62 -11.03 -22.56
CA ALA A 447 5.99 -11.38 -22.17
C ALA A 447 6.09 -12.15 -20.85
N ASP A 448 5.27 -11.77 -19.85
CA ASP A 448 5.30 -12.44 -18.56
C ASP A 448 4.58 -13.79 -18.60
N GLU A 449 5.09 -14.76 -17.86
CA GLU A 449 4.44 -16.06 -17.74
C GLU A 449 3.16 -15.98 -16.90
N GLY A 450 2.08 -16.56 -17.41
CA GLY A 450 0.80 -16.69 -16.70
C GLY A 450 0.87 -17.73 -15.58
N ARG A 451 1.25 -17.30 -14.37
CA ARG A 451 1.36 -18.17 -13.18
C ARG A 451 0.41 -17.80 -12.03
N PHE A 452 -0.60 -16.96 -12.29
CA PHE A 452 -1.25 -16.20 -11.24
C PHE A 452 -2.48 -16.91 -10.62
N TYR A 453 -2.49 -16.95 -9.28
CA TYR A 453 -3.55 -17.53 -8.44
C TYR A 453 -4.06 -16.59 -7.33
N GLU A 454 -3.46 -15.40 -7.11
CA GLU A 454 -3.91 -14.47 -6.04
C GLU A 454 -4.91 -13.42 -6.59
N PRO A 455 -5.65 -12.66 -5.77
CA PRO A 455 -6.47 -11.56 -6.26
C PRO A 455 -5.70 -10.24 -6.14
N GLY A 456 -5.33 -9.67 -7.28
CA GLY A 456 -4.90 -8.28 -7.44
C GLY A 456 -5.48 -7.82 -8.76
N THR A 457 -6.16 -6.69 -8.84
CA THR A 457 -7.11 -6.57 -9.96
C THR A 457 -7.36 -5.13 -10.34
N ILE A 458 -7.43 -4.90 -11.65
CA ILE A 458 -8.10 -3.76 -12.23
C ILE A 458 -9.48 -4.23 -12.70
N ASN A 459 -10.51 -3.90 -11.92
CA ASN A 459 -11.90 -4.13 -12.28
C ASN A 459 -12.56 -2.82 -12.69
N ILE A 460 -13.34 -2.86 -13.78
CA ILE A 460 -13.97 -1.69 -14.38
C ILE A 460 -15.45 -2.01 -14.61
N ILE A 461 -16.35 -1.16 -14.10
CA ILE A 461 -17.78 -1.20 -14.43
C ILE A 461 -18.12 0.08 -15.20
N ILE A 462 -18.69 -0.07 -16.38
CA ILE A 462 -19.06 1.02 -17.30
C ILE A 462 -20.58 1.15 -17.34
N LEU A 463 -21.08 2.32 -16.96
CA LEU A 463 -22.50 2.65 -16.87
C LEU A 463 -22.79 3.88 -17.77
N PRO A 464 -23.23 3.67 -19.02
CA PRO A 464 -23.63 4.76 -19.91
C PRO A 464 -25.08 5.17 -19.64
N ASN A 465 -25.45 6.43 -19.86
CA ASN A 465 -26.87 6.82 -19.87
C ASN A 465 -27.58 6.40 -21.17
N MET A 466 -26.82 6.27 -22.27
CA MET A 466 -27.31 5.82 -23.57
C MET A 466 -27.54 4.32 -23.61
N LYS A 467 -28.39 3.86 -24.54
CA LYS A 467 -28.67 2.44 -24.77
C LYS A 467 -27.69 1.85 -25.79
N LEU A 468 -26.66 1.16 -25.33
CA LEU A 468 -25.65 0.53 -26.17
C LEU A 468 -26.19 -0.74 -26.84
N SER A 469 -25.97 -0.89 -28.15
CA SER A 469 -26.20 -2.18 -28.82
C SER A 469 -25.20 -3.25 -28.33
N PRO A 470 -25.45 -4.55 -28.55
CA PRO A 470 -24.46 -5.60 -28.25
C PRO A 470 -23.09 -5.34 -28.88
N ARG A 471 -23.08 -4.82 -30.12
CA ARG A 471 -21.86 -4.38 -30.80
C ARG A 471 -21.15 -3.26 -30.03
N ALA A 472 -21.88 -2.25 -29.60
CA ALA A 472 -21.33 -1.14 -28.83
C ALA A 472 -20.82 -1.58 -27.44
N MET A 473 -21.49 -2.51 -26.76
CA MET A 473 -20.99 -3.03 -25.48
C MET A 473 -19.65 -3.76 -25.66
N THR A 474 -19.53 -4.62 -26.67
CA THR A 474 -18.27 -5.33 -26.95
C THR A 474 -17.15 -4.38 -27.39
N ARG A 475 -17.46 -3.34 -28.19
CA ARG A 475 -16.47 -2.33 -28.58
C ARG A 475 -16.00 -1.49 -27.38
N ALA A 476 -16.85 -1.26 -26.39
CA ALA A 476 -16.50 -0.52 -25.18
C ALA A 476 -15.42 -1.23 -24.35
N ILE A 477 -15.40 -2.57 -24.35
CA ILE A 477 -14.34 -3.36 -23.69
C ILE A 477 -12.97 -3.02 -24.28
N ILE A 478 -12.87 -2.86 -25.60
CA ILE A 478 -11.61 -2.50 -26.28
C ILE A 478 -11.18 -1.08 -25.85
N SER A 479 -12.08 -0.10 -25.95
CA SER A 479 -11.80 1.29 -25.54
C SER A 479 -11.36 1.40 -24.08
N ALA A 480 -12.01 0.67 -23.18
CA ALA A 480 -11.64 0.60 -21.78
C ALA A 480 -10.27 -0.08 -21.56
N THR A 481 -9.97 -1.14 -22.32
CA THR A 481 -8.69 -1.86 -22.23
C THR A 481 -7.53 -1.00 -22.70
N GLU A 482 -7.68 -0.26 -23.81
CA GLU A 482 -6.69 0.69 -24.32
C GLU A 482 -6.47 1.83 -23.31
N ALA A 483 -7.54 2.42 -22.79
CA ALA A 483 -7.47 3.49 -21.79
C ALA A 483 -6.77 3.06 -20.49
N LYS A 484 -7.12 1.88 -19.98
CA LYS A 484 -6.43 1.28 -18.82
C LYS A 484 -4.94 1.11 -19.10
N THR A 485 -4.59 0.55 -20.26
CA THR A 485 -3.19 0.31 -20.62
C THR A 485 -2.40 1.61 -20.72
N ALA A 486 -2.99 2.64 -21.34
CA ALA A 486 -2.41 3.98 -21.41
C ALA A 486 -2.18 4.57 -20.01
N ALA A 487 -3.17 4.46 -19.11
CA ALA A 487 -3.02 4.94 -17.72
C ALA A 487 -1.85 4.25 -16.99
N LEU A 488 -1.69 2.93 -17.16
CA LEU A 488 -0.56 2.18 -16.59
C LEU A 488 0.79 2.57 -17.21
N GLN A 489 0.82 2.82 -18.52
CA GLN A 489 2.02 3.26 -19.23
C GLN A 489 2.47 4.64 -18.77
N ASP A 490 1.55 5.60 -18.67
CA ASP A 490 1.83 6.97 -18.23
C ASP A 490 2.25 7.02 -16.76
N LEU A 491 1.69 6.12 -15.94
CA LEU A 491 2.13 5.86 -14.58
C LEU A 491 3.38 4.97 -14.50
N ASP A 492 4.02 4.57 -15.60
CA ASP A 492 5.19 3.66 -15.63
C ASP A 492 5.05 2.50 -14.62
N ILE A 493 3.90 1.85 -14.64
CA ILE A 493 3.67 0.67 -13.80
C ILE A 493 4.54 -0.45 -14.34
N ARG A 494 5.40 -1.01 -13.49
CA ARG A 494 6.37 -2.05 -13.86
C ARG A 494 5.75 -3.43 -13.66
N SER A 495 6.12 -4.38 -14.53
CA SER A 495 5.76 -5.78 -14.35
C SER A 495 6.25 -6.27 -12.97
N SER A 496 5.41 -7.02 -12.25
CA SER A 496 5.80 -7.65 -10.99
C SER A 496 6.82 -8.79 -11.19
N TYR A 497 6.93 -9.30 -12.42
CA TYR A 497 7.79 -10.42 -12.82
C TYR A 497 9.12 -9.95 -13.39
N THR A 498 9.05 -9.02 -14.36
CA THR A 498 10.20 -8.52 -15.13
C THR A 498 10.37 -6.99 -15.03
N PRO A 499 10.38 -6.41 -13.81
CA PRO A 499 10.23 -4.97 -13.59
C PRO A 499 11.33 -4.10 -14.19
N ARG A 500 12.52 -4.66 -14.45
CA ARG A 500 13.65 -3.93 -15.03
C ARG A 500 13.47 -3.66 -16.52
N ILE A 501 12.72 -4.50 -17.23
CA ILE A 501 12.59 -4.47 -18.68
C ILE A 501 11.17 -4.06 -19.07
N HIS A 502 10.15 -4.70 -18.50
CA HIS A 502 8.77 -4.53 -18.96
C HIS A 502 7.93 -3.60 -18.09
N GLN A 503 7.19 -2.70 -18.76
CA GLN A 503 6.02 -2.03 -18.21
C GLN A 503 4.82 -2.96 -18.31
N ALA A 504 3.95 -2.91 -17.31
CA ALA A 504 2.73 -3.69 -17.27
C ALA A 504 1.66 -3.11 -18.21
N THR A 505 0.83 -3.98 -18.76
CA THR A 505 -0.35 -3.65 -19.59
C THR A 505 -1.67 -3.89 -18.84
N GLY A 506 -1.61 -4.52 -17.68
CA GLY A 506 -2.75 -4.87 -16.85
C GLY A 506 -2.30 -5.65 -15.62
N THR A 507 -3.23 -6.36 -15.01
CA THR A 507 -2.96 -7.39 -14.00
C THR A 507 -3.41 -8.75 -14.51
N GLY A 508 -3.01 -9.82 -13.80
CA GLY A 508 -3.38 -11.19 -14.18
C GLY A 508 -4.89 -11.49 -14.16
N THR A 509 -5.70 -10.64 -13.53
CA THR A 509 -7.14 -10.88 -13.26
C THR A 509 -8.00 -9.65 -13.54
N ASP A 510 -7.64 -8.85 -14.55
CA ASP A 510 -8.43 -7.69 -14.97
C ASP A 510 -9.82 -8.12 -15.50
N ASN A 511 -10.88 -7.47 -15.03
CA ASN A 511 -12.23 -7.71 -15.55
C ASN A 511 -13.02 -6.43 -15.82
N ILE A 512 -13.95 -6.50 -16.78
CA ILE A 512 -14.78 -5.39 -17.22
C ILE A 512 -16.25 -5.84 -17.31
N ILE A 513 -17.15 -5.03 -16.78
CA ILE A 513 -18.60 -5.09 -17.06
C ILE A 513 -19.00 -3.83 -17.84
N VAL A 514 -19.73 -4.02 -18.93
CA VAL A 514 -20.38 -2.95 -19.68
C VAL A 514 -21.89 -3.17 -19.63
N VAL A 515 -22.62 -2.23 -19.05
CA VAL A 515 -24.09 -2.29 -18.94
C VAL A 515 -24.72 -1.62 -20.17
N GLU A 516 -25.85 -2.16 -20.63
CA GLU A 516 -26.59 -1.69 -21.80
C GLU A 516 -27.01 -0.21 -21.69
N GLY A 517 -27.44 0.24 -20.50
CA GLY A 517 -28.12 1.52 -20.32
C GLY A 517 -29.53 1.52 -20.94
N ASP A 518 -30.25 2.64 -20.88
CA ASP A 518 -31.65 2.66 -21.32
C ASP A 518 -32.13 3.94 -22.03
N GLY A 519 -31.21 4.87 -22.33
CA GLY A 519 -31.49 6.10 -23.06
C GLY A 519 -31.47 5.94 -24.59
N ILE A 520 -30.94 6.97 -25.28
CA ILE A 520 -30.91 7.01 -26.75
C ILE A 520 -30.01 5.89 -27.30
N PRO A 521 -30.44 5.14 -28.33
CA PRO A 521 -29.63 4.06 -28.91
C PRO A 521 -28.28 4.53 -29.46
N VAL A 522 -27.21 3.78 -29.16
CA VAL A 522 -25.86 3.96 -29.69
C VAL A 522 -25.33 2.61 -30.18
N ASP A 523 -25.01 2.52 -31.48
CA ASP A 523 -24.56 1.26 -32.10
C ASP A 523 -23.03 1.08 -32.13
N ASN A 524 -22.25 2.08 -31.73
CA ASN A 524 -20.79 1.99 -31.75
C ASN A 524 -20.15 2.85 -30.65
N SER A 525 -19.08 2.31 -30.07
CA SER A 525 -18.29 2.91 -28.99
C SER A 525 -16.79 2.77 -29.25
N GLY A 526 -16.36 2.55 -30.50
CA GLY A 526 -14.94 2.51 -30.86
C GLY A 526 -14.27 3.90 -30.87
N GLY A 527 -12.95 3.94 -31.07
CA GLY A 527 -12.13 5.16 -30.93
C GLY A 527 -12.49 6.37 -31.82
N HIS A 528 -13.27 6.20 -32.89
CA HIS A 528 -13.76 7.32 -33.72
C HIS A 528 -15.15 7.83 -33.30
N THR A 529 -15.69 7.33 -32.18
CA THR A 529 -17.04 7.68 -31.70
C THR A 529 -16.95 8.50 -30.42
N LYS A 530 -17.93 9.38 -30.22
CA LYS A 530 -18.00 10.18 -28.99
C LYS A 530 -18.21 9.29 -27.76
N MET A 531 -19.04 8.25 -27.85
CA MET A 531 -19.22 7.31 -26.73
C MET A 531 -17.92 6.59 -26.37
N GLY A 532 -17.14 6.15 -27.37
CA GLY A 532 -15.83 5.53 -27.15
C GLY A 532 -14.81 6.45 -26.50
N GLU A 533 -14.75 7.71 -26.94
CA GLU A 533 -13.92 8.77 -26.32
C GLU A 533 -14.27 8.98 -24.85
N LEU A 534 -15.56 9.15 -24.53
CA LEU A 534 -16.02 9.36 -23.15
C LEU A 534 -15.70 8.16 -22.26
N ILE A 535 -15.92 6.93 -22.75
CA ILE A 535 -15.56 5.71 -22.04
C ILE A 535 -14.05 5.68 -21.77
N ALA A 536 -13.23 5.93 -22.79
CA ALA A 536 -11.79 5.89 -22.66
C ALA A 536 -11.28 6.94 -21.65
N ARG A 537 -11.79 8.18 -21.70
CA ARG A 537 -11.40 9.23 -20.75
C ARG A 537 -11.80 8.89 -19.31
N ALA A 538 -13.05 8.46 -19.11
CA ALA A 538 -13.55 8.07 -17.78
C ALA A 538 -12.70 6.93 -17.18
N VAL A 539 -12.40 5.90 -17.98
CA VAL A 539 -11.60 4.75 -17.54
C VAL A 539 -10.15 5.16 -17.25
N TYR A 540 -9.52 5.94 -18.14
CA TYR A 540 -8.15 6.40 -17.95
C TYR A 540 -7.99 7.15 -16.61
N GLU A 541 -8.85 8.14 -16.36
CA GLU A 541 -8.81 8.93 -15.13
C GLU A 541 -9.13 8.08 -13.89
N ALA A 542 -10.12 7.17 -13.99
CA ALA A 542 -10.52 6.33 -12.88
C ALA A 542 -9.43 5.31 -12.51
N VAL A 543 -8.72 4.75 -13.50
CA VAL A 543 -7.58 3.85 -13.26
C VAL A 543 -6.45 4.60 -12.56
N GLN A 544 -6.10 5.82 -13.02
CA GLN A 544 -5.06 6.62 -12.36
C GLN A 544 -5.40 6.93 -10.90
N GLU A 545 -6.64 7.35 -10.64
CA GLU A 545 -7.10 7.63 -9.28
C GLU A 545 -7.16 6.38 -8.40
N ALA A 546 -7.65 5.25 -8.93
CA ALA A 546 -7.69 4.00 -8.18
C ALA A 546 -6.29 3.50 -7.82
N VAL A 547 -5.33 3.57 -8.75
CA VAL A 547 -3.92 3.23 -8.49
C VAL A 547 -3.29 4.15 -7.44
N TYR A 548 -3.59 5.45 -7.48
CA TYR A 548 -3.16 6.39 -6.45
C TYR A 548 -3.73 6.02 -5.08
N ARG A 549 -5.05 5.86 -4.95
CA ARG A 549 -5.72 5.54 -3.68
C ARG A 549 -5.26 4.19 -3.11
N GLN A 550 -5.14 3.16 -3.94
CA GLN A 550 -4.78 1.81 -3.50
C GLN A 550 -3.28 1.60 -3.24
N ASN A 551 -2.40 2.27 -4.00
CA ASN A 551 -0.98 1.99 -3.99
C ASN A 551 -0.08 3.20 -3.71
N GLY A 552 -0.64 4.41 -3.62
CA GLY A 552 0.13 5.65 -3.45
C GLY A 552 1.04 5.97 -4.63
N ILE A 553 0.70 5.48 -5.82
CA ILE A 553 1.53 5.69 -7.02
C ILE A 553 1.01 6.91 -7.78
N VAL A 554 1.92 7.82 -8.10
CA VAL A 554 1.69 9.01 -8.92
C VAL A 554 2.68 9.04 -10.08
N ALA A 555 2.40 9.84 -11.12
CA ALA A 555 3.34 10.02 -12.23
C ALA A 555 4.66 10.64 -11.73
N GLN A 556 4.60 11.73 -10.97
CA GLN A 556 5.80 12.39 -10.41
C GLN A 556 6.23 11.70 -9.10
N ARG A 557 6.95 10.58 -9.23
CA ARG A 557 7.59 9.87 -8.11
C ARG A 557 9.05 10.29 -7.97
N ASN A 558 9.53 10.34 -6.73
CA ASN A 558 10.96 10.48 -6.46
C ASN A 558 11.76 9.28 -7.02
N ILE A 559 13.05 9.52 -7.27
CA ILE A 559 13.95 8.53 -7.86
C ILE A 559 14.04 7.22 -7.06
N PHE A 560 14.00 7.28 -5.72
CA PHE A 560 14.07 6.08 -4.87
C PHE A 560 12.88 5.15 -5.11
N GLN A 561 11.68 5.72 -5.29
CA GLN A 561 10.49 4.95 -5.62
C GLN A 561 10.59 4.36 -7.05
N ARG A 562 11.06 5.15 -8.03
CA ARG A 562 11.25 4.67 -9.42
C ARG A 562 12.22 3.49 -9.52
N LEU A 563 13.28 3.51 -8.71
CA LEU A 563 14.25 2.41 -8.59
C LEU A 563 13.67 1.20 -7.87
N LYS A 564 12.90 1.42 -6.80
CA LYS A 564 12.18 0.36 -6.07
C LYS A 564 11.20 -0.37 -6.99
N ASP A 565 10.45 0.37 -7.81
CA ASP A 565 9.52 -0.20 -8.80
C ASP A 565 10.23 -1.10 -9.82
N ARG A 566 11.52 -0.84 -10.09
CA ARG A 566 12.40 -1.64 -10.95
C ARG A 566 13.17 -2.74 -10.22
N LYS A 567 12.95 -2.93 -8.92
CA LYS A 567 13.73 -3.83 -8.04
C LYS A 567 15.25 -3.58 -8.18
N VAL A 568 15.65 -2.32 -8.19
CA VAL A 568 17.05 -1.88 -8.13
C VAL A 568 17.35 -1.42 -6.70
N SER A 569 18.12 -2.24 -5.98
CA SER A 569 18.49 -2.00 -4.59
C SER A 569 19.95 -1.61 -4.50
N PHE A 570 20.22 -0.34 -4.19
CA PHE A 570 21.60 0.12 -4.05
C PHE A 570 22.32 -0.47 -2.85
N PHE A 571 21.59 -0.89 -1.82
CA PHE A 571 22.19 -1.63 -0.72
C PHE A 571 22.83 -2.93 -1.23
N ASP A 572 22.12 -3.66 -2.09
CA ASP A 572 22.63 -4.91 -2.68
C ASP A 572 23.80 -4.61 -3.61
N LEU A 573 23.69 -3.57 -4.43
CA LEU A 573 24.76 -3.16 -5.36
C LEU A 573 26.03 -2.72 -4.62
N ILE A 574 25.93 -1.95 -3.54
CA ILE A 574 27.08 -1.55 -2.70
C ILE A 574 27.68 -2.76 -1.97
N THR A 575 26.88 -3.76 -1.63
CA THR A 575 27.37 -5.01 -1.02
C THR A 575 28.21 -5.83 -2.00
N LEU A 576 27.91 -5.76 -3.30
CA LEU A 576 28.72 -6.36 -4.36
C LEU A 576 30.05 -5.62 -4.60
N MET A 577 30.12 -4.33 -4.26
CA MET A 577 31.39 -3.61 -4.32
C MET A 577 32.37 -4.24 -3.32
N GLN A 578 33.57 -4.63 -3.77
CA GLN A 578 34.65 -5.11 -2.90
C GLN A 578 35.19 -3.96 -2.04
N VAL A 579 34.45 -3.58 -1.00
CA VAL A 579 34.83 -2.55 -0.02
C VAL A 579 35.43 -3.24 1.20
N GLU A 580 36.64 -2.80 1.56
CA GLU A 580 37.50 -3.37 2.60
C GLU A 580 36.87 -3.28 4.01
N ASP A 581 36.07 -2.24 4.31
CA ASP A 581 35.43 -2.03 5.62
C ASP A 581 33.90 -1.81 5.58
N LYS A 582 33.20 -2.25 6.63
CA LYS A 582 31.76 -2.01 6.87
C LYS A 582 31.44 -0.53 7.08
N GLY A 583 32.33 0.23 7.71
CA GLY A 583 32.18 1.68 7.91
C GLY A 583 32.04 2.42 6.58
N ASP A 584 32.88 2.05 5.62
CA ASP A 584 32.87 2.59 4.26
C ASP A 584 31.58 2.28 3.51
N ARG A 585 31.02 1.08 3.65
CA ARG A 585 29.72 0.73 3.02
C ARG A 585 28.58 1.62 3.48
N LYS A 586 28.50 1.90 4.78
CA LYS A 586 27.47 2.80 5.33
C LYS A 586 27.66 4.23 4.82
N ARG A 587 28.90 4.69 4.70
CA ARG A 587 29.24 6.01 4.16
C ARG A 587 28.91 6.12 2.67
N LEU A 588 29.20 5.07 1.89
CA LEU A 588 28.84 4.96 0.47
C LEU A 588 27.33 5.07 0.29
N LEU A 589 26.54 4.29 1.02
CA LEU A 589 25.09 4.31 0.93
C LEU A 589 24.51 5.68 1.29
N GLY A 590 24.97 6.29 2.39
CA GLY A 590 24.52 7.63 2.77
C GLY A 590 24.89 8.70 1.73
N THR A 591 26.08 8.60 1.14
CA THR A 591 26.52 9.54 0.10
C THR A 591 25.72 9.35 -1.19
N LEU A 592 25.37 8.12 -1.54
CA LEU A 592 24.50 7.83 -2.68
C LEU A 592 23.10 8.40 -2.50
N GLU A 593 22.50 8.22 -1.31
CA GLU A 593 21.21 8.83 -1.01
C GLU A 593 21.29 10.37 -1.11
N ASP A 594 22.33 11.00 -0.56
CA ASP A 594 22.54 12.45 -0.67
C ASP A 594 22.79 12.92 -2.11
N VAL A 595 23.42 12.11 -2.96
CA VAL A 595 23.58 12.38 -4.40
C VAL A 595 22.22 12.31 -5.10
N LEU A 596 21.43 11.27 -4.84
CA LEU A 596 20.13 11.06 -5.48
C LEU A 596 19.04 12.02 -4.99
N LEU A 597 19.23 12.67 -3.84
CA LEU A 597 18.38 13.80 -3.43
C LEU A 597 18.61 15.06 -4.25
N GLN A 598 19.70 15.15 -5.02
CA GLN A 598 19.99 16.32 -5.86
C GLN A 598 19.33 16.15 -7.25
N PRO A 599 18.57 17.14 -7.73
CA PRO A 599 17.85 17.05 -9.00
C PRO A 599 18.72 16.65 -10.20
N ARG A 600 19.96 17.16 -10.27
CA ARG A 600 20.93 16.88 -11.34
C ARG A 600 21.19 15.38 -11.54
N TYR A 601 21.35 14.64 -10.44
CA TYR A 601 21.69 13.22 -10.49
C TYR A 601 20.45 12.34 -10.51
N ALA A 602 19.37 12.76 -9.85
CA ALA A 602 18.07 12.10 -9.98
C ALA A 602 17.60 12.10 -11.44
N SER A 603 17.62 13.26 -12.11
CA SER A 603 17.19 13.40 -13.50
C SER A 603 18.05 12.60 -14.48
N PHE A 604 19.34 12.46 -14.19
CA PHE A 604 20.24 11.61 -14.97
C PHE A 604 19.74 10.16 -14.94
N VAL A 605 19.49 9.61 -13.75
CA VAL A 605 18.98 8.23 -13.61
C VAL A 605 17.60 8.08 -14.23
N GLU A 606 16.72 9.07 -14.07
CA GLU A 606 15.38 9.06 -14.66
C GLU A 606 15.44 9.00 -16.19
N SER A 607 16.32 9.80 -16.82
CA SER A 607 16.52 9.79 -18.27
C SER A 607 17.08 8.44 -18.76
N SER A 608 17.96 7.81 -17.98
CA SER A 608 18.49 6.48 -18.28
C SER A 608 17.40 5.41 -18.32
N PHE A 609 16.29 5.56 -17.60
CA PHE A 609 15.18 4.60 -17.68
C PHE A 609 14.53 4.59 -19.06
N ALA A 610 14.36 5.76 -19.68
CA ALA A 610 13.79 5.87 -21.03
C ALA A 610 14.75 5.26 -22.06
N ILE A 611 16.03 5.66 -22.00
CA ILE A 611 17.09 5.12 -22.88
C ILE A 611 17.18 3.60 -22.72
N SER A 612 17.13 3.10 -21.48
CA SER A 612 17.18 1.66 -21.23
C SER A 612 15.99 0.94 -21.83
N ASN A 613 14.77 1.44 -21.66
CA ASN A 613 13.59 0.78 -22.23
C ASN A 613 13.67 0.72 -23.76
N ASP A 614 14.13 1.79 -24.41
CA ASP A 614 14.18 1.89 -25.86
C ASP A 614 15.35 1.11 -26.47
N TYR A 615 16.49 1.06 -25.78
CA TYR A 615 17.62 0.21 -26.16
C TYR A 615 17.25 -1.28 -26.11
N GLU A 616 16.61 -1.75 -25.03
CA GLU A 616 16.15 -3.14 -24.92
C GLU A 616 15.07 -3.51 -25.97
N ARG A 617 14.42 -2.51 -26.58
CA ARG A 617 13.47 -2.68 -27.69
C ARG A 617 14.12 -2.53 -29.07
N GLY A 618 15.41 -2.21 -29.15
CA GLY A 618 16.11 -1.94 -30.41
C GLY A 618 15.75 -0.60 -31.08
N LEU A 619 15.09 0.31 -30.36
CA LEU A 619 14.76 1.66 -30.85
C LEU A 619 15.96 2.62 -30.74
N ILE A 620 16.91 2.32 -29.85
CA ILE A 620 18.21 2.97 -29.74
C ILE A 620 19.27 1.91 -30.02
N ALA A 621 20.19 2.19 -30.95
CA ALA A 621 21.26 1.26 -31.34
C ALA A 621 22.66 1.70 -30.88
N ASP A 622 22.89 3.01 -30.76
CA ASP A 622 24.18 3.59 -30.35
C ASP A 622 24.05 4.26 -28.97
N LEU A 623 24.90 3.85 -28.03
CA LEU A 623 24.94 4.34 -26.65
C LEU A 623 26.08 5.33 -26.39
N SER A 624 26.85 5.74 -27.40
CA SER A 624 28.01 6.63 -27.27
C SER A 624 27.72 7.93 -26.50
N SER A 625 26.56 8.55 -26.76
CA SER A 625 26.11 9.75 -26.02
C SER A 625 25.83 9.47 -24.53
N HIS A 626 25.26 8.30 -24.24
CA HIS A 626 24.98 7.87 -22.87
C HIS A 626 26.27 7.49 -22.12
N GLU A 627 27.22 6.85 -22.79
CA GLU A 627 28.57 6.55 -22.28
C GLU A 627 29.30 7.82 -21.84
N LEU A 628 29.32 8.83 -22.70
CA LEU A 628 29.92 10.13 -22.39
C LEU A 628 29.25 10.78 -21.18
N SER A 629 27.91 10.71 -21.11
CA SER A 629 27.14 11.23 -19.99
C SER A 629 27.45 10.50 -18.68
N CYS A 630 27.59 9.17 -18.72
CA CYS A 630 28.00 8.35 -17.59
C CYS A 630 29.37 8.78 -17.06
N LYS A 631 30.37 8.94 -17.94
CA LYS A 631 31.72 9.40 -17.55
C LYS A 631 31.66 10.78 -16.88
N LYS A 632 30.99 11.74 -17.52
CA LYS A 632 30.91 13.12 -17.00
C LYS A 632 30.21 13.18 -15.64
N VAL A 633 29.11 12.44 -15.45
CA VAL A 633 28.41 12.41 -14.16
C VAL A 633 29.28 11.80 -13.06
N ALA A 634 30.03 10.74 -13.36
CA ALA A 634 30.95 10.13 -12.41
C ALA A 634 32.04 11.13 -11.97
N GLU A 635 32.63 11.86 -12.91
CA GLU A 635 33.65 12.90 -12.66
C GLU A 635 33.06 14.09 -11.88
N GLU A 636 31.85 14.54 -12.23
CA GLU A 636 31.11 15.59 -11.49
C GLU A 636 30.90 15.20 -10.02
N ILE A 637 30.50 13.95 -9.74
CA ILE A 637 30.31 13.47 -8.37
C ILE A 637 31.65 13.34 -7.64
N ALA A 638 32.70 12.85 -8.31
CA ALA A 638 34.02 12.68 -7.73
C ALA A 638 34.75 14.01 -7.46
N GLY A 639 34.41 15.06 -8.22
CA GLY A 639 35.12 16.34 -8.19
C GLY A 639 36.51 16.30 -8.84
N LYS A 640 36.80 15.24 -9.62
CA LYS A 640 38.08 15.01 -10.32
C LYS A 640 37.85 14.09 -11.53
N GLU A 641 38.77 14.14 -12.49
CA GLU A 641 38.75 13.22 -13.64
C GLU A 641 38.91 11.76 -13.20
N ILE A 642 38.23 10.86 -13.89
CA ILE A 642 38.30 9.42 -13.65
C ILE A 642 38.80 8.76 -14.94
N ALA A 643 40.00 8.19 -14.89
CA ALA A 643 40.64 7.59 -16.05
C ALA A 643 39.78 6.49 -16.69
N ASN A 644 39.27 5.56 -15.87
CA ASN A 644 38.40 4.47 -16.30
C ASN A 644 37.31 4.20 -15.24
N LEU A 645 36.06 4.10 -15.67
CA LEU A 645 34.97 3.63 -14.81
C LEU A 645 35.12 2.13 -14.59
N LYS A 646 35.11 1.69 -13.33
CA LYS A 646 35.11 0.28 -12.98
C LYS A 646 33.70 -0.29 -13.18
N GLU A 647 33.59 -1.48 -13.74
CA GLU A 647 32.35 -2.24 -13.66
C GLU A 647 32.23 -2.84 -12.25
N VAL A 648 31.28 -2.34 -11.47
CA VAL A 648 31.12 -2.74 -10.06
C VAL A 648 29.84 -3.54 -9.82
N THR A 649 28.95 -3.59 -10.81
CA THR A 649 27.69 -4.33 -10.75
C THR A 649 27.67 -5.44 -11.80
N GLU A 650 28.13 -6.63 -11.43
CA GLU A 650 28.04 -7.85 -12.24
C GLU A 650 26.74 -8.59 -11.90
N THR A 651 25.59 -8.06 -12.34
CA THR A 651 24.34 -8.85 -12.29
C THR A 651 23.88 -9.08 -13.72
N GLU A 652 23.92 -10.33 -14.18
CA GLU A 652 23.49 -10.75 -15.52
C GLU A 652 22.07 -10.24 -15.87
N ASP A 653 21.22 -10.04 -14.84
CA ASP A 653 19.83 -9.60 -14.98
C ASP A 653 19.60 -8.06 -15.01
N MET A 654 20.64 -7.22 -15.11
CA MET A 654 20.47 -5.76 -15.19
C MET A 654 20.66 -5.24 -16.62
N PRO A 655 19.67 -4.50 -17.19
CA PRO A 655 19.78 -3.87 -18.50
C PRO A 655 21.06 -3.04 -18.66
N LEU A 656 21.67 -3.09 -19.85
CA LEU A 656 23.00 -2.51 -20.10
C LEU A 656 23.07 -1.03 -19.72
N VAL A 657 22.10 -0.22 -20.18
CA VAL A 657 22.04 1.22 -19.91
C VAL A 657 21.91 1.53 -18.41
N LEU A 658 21.12 0.74 -17.68
CA LEU A 658 21.01 0.89 -16.23
C LEU A 658 22.30 0.49 -15.53
N ARG A 659 22.95 -0.58 -15.98
CA ARG A 659 24.26 -0.99 -15.46
C ARG A 659 25.30 0.11 -15.62
N MET A 660 25.40 0.73 -16.80
CA MET A 660 26.30 1.86 -17.05
C MET A 660 26.01 3.05 -16.14
N THR A 661 24.73 3.40 -15.99
CA THR A 661 24.26 4.51 -15.15
C THR A 661 24.61 4.28 -13.68
N VAL A 662 24.34 3.08 -13.17
CA VAL A 662 24.63 2.70 -11.79
C VAL A 662 26.14 2.68 -11.54
N ASN A 663 26.92 2.10 -12.46
CA ASN A 663 28.38 2.11 -12.38
C ASN A 663 28.93 3.54 -12.33
N ALA A 664 28.41 4.47 -13.14
CA ALA A 664 28.82 5.87 -13.11
C ALA A 664 28.62 6.51 -11.73
N LEU A 665 27.43 6.33 -11.14
CA LEU A 665 27.14 6.84 -9.80
C LEU A 665 28.08 6.24 -8.75
N LEU A 666 28.24 4.91 -8.74
CA LEU A 666 29.06 4.22 -7.74
C LEU A 666 30.54 4.59 -7.86
N ASN A 667 31.08 4.70 -9.08
CA ASN A 667 32.45 5.16 -9.30
C ASN A 667 32.62 6.60 -8.80
N GLY A 668 31.74 7.52 -9.18
CA GLY A 668 31.82 8.91 -8.75
C GLY A 668 31.83 9.04 -7.22
N ILE A 669 30.95 8.30 -6.54
CA ILE A 669 30.88 8.29 -5.08
C ILE A 669 32.12 7.65 -4.46
N TYR A 670 32.59 6.53 -5.00
CA TYR A 670 33.80 5.85 -4.52
C TYR A 670 35.02 6.79 -4.56
N TYR A 671 35.23 7.48 -5.68
CA TYR A 671 36.33 8.43 -5.85
C TYR A 671 36.11 9.76 -5.11
N ARG A 672 34.89 10.09 -4.70
CA ARG A 672 34.61 11.23 -3.80
C ARG A 672 35.01 10.94 -2.35
N ILE A 673 34.85 9.68 -1.92
CA ILE A 673 35.12 9.26 -0.54
C ILE A 673 36.60 8.93 -0.32
N LYS A 674 37.29 8.45 -1.38
CA LYS A 674 38.75 8.26 -1.42
C LYS A 674 39.47 9.50 -1.91
#